data_AF-A0A8K1C988-F1
#
_entry.id   AF-A0A8K1C988-F1
#
_cell.length_a   1.000
_cell.length_b   1.000
_cell.length_c   1.000
_cell.angle_alpha   90.00
_cell.angle_beta   90.00
_cell.angle_gamma   90.00
#
_symmetry.space_group_name_H-M   'P 1'
#
loop_
_entity.id
_entity.type
_entity.pdbx_description
1 polymer ?
#
loop_
_entity_poly.entity_id
_entity_poly.type
_entity_poly.pdbx_seq_one_letter_code
_entity_poly.pdbx_strand_id
1 'polypeptide(L)'
;MEERTSSFVEMRGSEEPSRKSGRRSSKRSSKRSSKRSASQSQPLRDSITSQRQSHSVVYNEDDANQMILRANAPPNYSGGFDEIMKQIKAKNYYTTQFQRIQQQTEMGKFLYFSDVEPTHYESNYLEVAQSTSVFRVRVCFTIALIALSLFYASEWKRGNWNPNADLDRTDADKTAIIILTFGVIVPSFLVGLLLTLTHWGRKHLENITATVFVLVALSMIVKKPVEKVKGPVIPLLILLIPIFGITRMRFVKSCCIGWGVFFTYLIAMCVSRNILTNDGTDDFDSYTDISYQTINYGISVIGGMVSQYRQELLRRRNFCLQLPFSGTMDSDAVNDIKTDKFSKRALMHTWSQKFRHPEVEECFYRYWYLIDPFPYENPNSGSLHQGVFRTIRFAVYTLLLNQFVLLLQDIKFLEVKPDKYVQDSDFIYAVVLRFGVTVPLYFAAALFMYFLGKMFYAKWVKEAEDAKNAALSRTTNAHSEIDIQDVKVETNGNGAADGDELRLKLVVDAAVIQDKTRDRVADVLLNKGGYVRSTQIFSSLVIACHVACMGIILLAVSTGSPALAGKGGKPKPVYYMGFLNAVLFAHRSGFRVRFIYATYTTFVVALGIVIAASQLSPEYYLEYAGFVSVIFVLGMMISYEEENLRRTFFVLKSIRTLEFEEWFRVVLRLQGWVREHVRKKLHKVRSKGSKEISDRALEKGNSKKEKKEPPLINTSAQMAQASKFGMYSQMGNIVIALIDVITTAAA
;
A
#
# COMPACT_ATOMS: atom_id res chain seq x y z
N MET A 1 43.90 9.84 -24.49
CA MET A 1 44.21 9.49 -23.10
C MET A 1 44.20 10.78 -22.30
N GLU A 2 43.34 10.88 -21.30
CA GLU A 2 43.49 11.76 -20.13
C GLU A 2 42.36 11.36 -19.18
N GLU A 3 42.72 10.64 -18.12
CA GLU A 3 41.76 10.14 -17.15
C GLU A 3 41.50 11.21 -16.09
N ARG A 4 40.22 11.43 -15.74
CA ARG A 4 39.85 12.15 -14.52
C ARG A 4 38.90 11.31 -13.70
N THR A 5 39.51 10.44 -12.91
CA THR A 5 38.86 9.67 -11.85
C THR A 5 38.26 10.60 -10.80
N SER A 6 36.93 10.78 -10.82
CA SER A 6 36.20 11.33 -9.68
C SER A 6 36.11 10.25 -8.59
N SER A 7 36.68 10.51 -7.42
CA SER A 7 36.85 9.55 -6.34
C SER A 7 35.52 8.94 -5.85
N PHE A 8 35.46 7.62 -5.84
CA PHE A 8 34.37 6.81 -5.28
C PHE A 8 34.28 6.97 -3.75
N VAL A 9 33.06 7.06 -3.21
CA VAL A 9 32.81 7.09 -1.75
C VAL A 9 32.33 5.70 -1.31
N GLU A 10 33.22 4.94 -0.69
CA GLU A 10 32.95 3.63 -0.12
C GLU A 10 31.98 3.76 1.08
N MET A 11 30.76 3.21 0.99
CA MET A 11 29.81 3.20 2.12
C MET A 11 30.19 2.17 3.18
N ARG A 12 31.29 2.40 3.92
CA ARG A 12 31.59 1.63 5.14
C ARG A 12 30.66 2.02 6.28
N GLY A 13 29.88 1.04 6.76
CA GLY A 13 29.28 1.09 8.08
C GLY A 13 30.26 0.60 9.14
N SER A 14 30.57 1.43 10.13
CA SER A 14 31.36 1.05 11.31
C SER A 14 30.82 1.72 12.57
N GLU A 15 30.02 0.99 13.35
CA GLU A 15 29.70 1.35 14.74
C GLU A 15 30.76 0.74 15.67
N GLU A 16 31.54 1.56 16.39
CA GLU A 16 32.22 1.11 17.60
C GLU A 16 32.37 2.25 18.63
N PRO A 17 31.99 2.07 19.91
CA PRO A 17 31.86 3.19 20.86
C PRO A 17 33.10 3.41 21.74
N SER A 18 33.83 4.50 21.52
CA SER A 18 34.97 4.88 22.38
C SER A 18 34.51 5.37 23.76
N ARG A 19 34.63 4.52 24.79
CA ARG A 19 34.52 4.92 26.20
C ARG A 19 35.60 5.94 26.59
N LYS A 20 35.23 7.01 27.30
CA LYS A 20 36.08 7.64 28.34
C LYS A 20 35.24 8.40 29.36
N SER A 21 35.73 8.47 30.60
CA SER A 21 34.97 8.91 31.78
C SER A 21 35.42 10.27 32.32
N GLY A 22 34.46 11.12 32.72
CA GLY A 22 34.70 12.36 33.47
C GLY A 22 33.72 12.49 34.66
N ARG A 23 34.21 12.90 35.82
CA ARG A 23 33.47 12.89 37.12
C ARG A 23 33.24 14.32 37.61
N ARG A 24 32.01 14.65 38.05
CA ARG A 24 31.67 15.62 39.14
C ARG A 24 32.14 17.11 38.96
N SER A 25 31.57 18.14 39.58
CA SER A 25 30.35 18.29 40.40
C SER A 25 29.98 19.76 40.70
N SER A 26 28.67 20.07 40.72
CA SER A 26 27.98 20.96 41.69
C SER A 26 28.17 22.50 41.68
N LYS A 27 27.14 23.17 42.25
CA LYS A 27 27.05 24.54 42.85
C LYS A 27 26.62 25.75 42.00
N ARG A 28 25.29 25.98 42.02
CA ARG A 28 24.57 27.15 42.59
C ARG A 28 25.10 28.60 42.39
N SER A 29 24.14 29.49 42.12
CA SER A 29 24.11 30.94 42.46
C SER A 29 24.93 31.88 41.55
N SER A 30 24.68 33.20 41.47
CA SER A 30 23.43 34.01 41.58
C SER A 30 23.70 35.48 41.19
N LYS A 31 22.64 36.29 41.02
CA LYS A 31 22.62 37.77 40.89
C LYS A 31 23.22 38.36 39.59
N ARG A 32 23.03 39.65 39.23
CA ARG A 32 21.87 40.59 39.30
C ARG A 32 22.32 41.96 38.72
N SER A 33 21.60 42.54 37.74
CA SER A 33 21.71 43.98 37.31
C SER A 33 23.12 44.44 36.86
N SER A 34 23.44 45.71 36.51
CA SER A 34 22.92 46.66 35.49
C SER A 34 24.08 47.67 35.17
N LYS A 35 24.00 48.83 34.46
CA LYS A 35 22.93 49.73 33.97
C LYS A 35 23.54 50.77 32.98
N ARG A 36 22.89 51.06 31.82
CA ARG A 36 23.11 52.31 30.98
C ARG A 36 24.55 52.50 30.39
N SER A 37 24.86 53.39 29.42
CA SER A 37 24.07 54.19 28.44
C SER A 37 24.98 54.83 27.35
N ALA A 38 24.36 55.46 26.33
CA ALA A 38 24.84 56.61 25.54
C ALA A 38 25.87 56.40 24.39
N SER A 39 25.32 56.18 23.18
CA SER A 39 25.55 56.97 21.95
C SER A 39 26.88 57.73 21.71
N GLN A 40 27.51 57.41 20.57
CA GLN A 40 28.02 58.42 19.61
C GLN A 40 27.81 57.92 18.17
N SER A 41 27.86 58.82 17.18
CA SER A 41 27.26 58.59 15.85
C SER A 41 28.13 59.05 14.67
N GLN A 42 27.91 58.41 13.51
CA GLN A 42 28.38 58.77 12.16
C GLN A 42 29.92 58.64 11.92
N PRO A 43 30.40 58.71 10.66
CA PRO A 43 30.08 57.69 9.65
C PRO A 43 31.31 57.27 8.82
N LEU A 44 31.33 56.06 8.24
CA LEU A 44 32.34 55.72 7.21
C LEU A 44 31.81 54.70 6.19
N ARG A 45 32.37 54.81 4.97
CA ARG A 45 31.88 54.18 3.73
C ARG A 45 32.24 52.70 3.59
N ASP A 46 31.48 52.06 2.71
CA ASP A 46 31.70 50.73 2.16
C ASP A 46 33.15 50.46 1.73
N SER A 47 33.67 49.31 2.13
CA SER A 47 34.67 48.59 1.35
C SER A 47 34.36 47.09 1.40
N ILE A 48 34.41 46.44 0.23
CA ILE A 48 33.89 45.08 0.04
C ILE A 48 34.91 44.07 0.54
N THR A 49 34.53 43.17 1.46
CA THR A 49 35.24 41.89 1.67
C THR A 49 34.24 40.77 1.94
N SER A 50 34.03 39.89 0.96
CA SER A 50 33.04 38.81 1.04
C SER A 50 33.60 37.58 1.77
N GLN A 51 33.66 37.62 3.11
CA GLN A 51 33.76 36.40 3.92
C GLN A 51 32.34 35.86 4.21
N ARG A 52 31.86 35.02 3.29
CA ARG A 52 30.57 34.32 3.41
C ARG A 52 30.68 33.21 4.46
N GLN A 53 30.58 33.57 5.74
CA GLN A 53 30.58 32.60 6.84
C GLN A 53 29.50 31.53 6.61
N SER A 54 29.92 30.27 6.64
CA SER A 54 29.04 29.11 6.54
C SER A 54 28.25 28.97 7.84
N HIS A 55 27.08 29.62 7.91
CA HIS A 55 26.12 29.37 8.99
C HIS A 55 25.67 27.91 8.95
N SER A 56 26.29 27.08 9.79
CA SER A 56 25.76 25.78 10.21
C SER A 56 24.52 26.03 11.08
N VAL A 57 23.40 26.38 10.45
CA VAL A 57 22.14 26.63 11.14
C VAL A 57 21.72 25.35 11.85
N VAL A 58 21.45 25.44 13.15
CA VAL A 58 20.92 24.33 13.94
C VAL A 58 19.42 24.22 13.63
N TYR A 59 19.08 23.72 12.43
CA TYR A 59 17.68 23.62 11.96
C TYR A 59 16.83 22.77 12.93
N ASN A 60 15.61 23.22 13.24
CA ASN A 60 14.73 22.63 14.27
C ASN A 60 13.73 21.59 13.69
N GLU A 61 12.97 20.86 14.53
CA GLU A 61 11.91 19.94 14.04
C GLU A 61 10.84 20.66 13.18
N ASP A 62 10.55 21.93 13.48
CA ASP A 62 9.55 22.73 12.74
C ASP A 62 9.95 22.99 11.28
N ASP A 63 11.25 23.14 11.01
CA ASP A 63 11.79 23.47 9.69
C ASP A 63 11.55 22.31 8.70
N ALA A 64 11.77 21.06 9.14
CA ALA A 64 11.48 19.87 8.35
C ALA A 64 9.99 19.78 7.94
N ASN A 65 9.08 20.21 8.81
CA ASN A 65 7.64 20.28 8.50
C ASN A 65 7.33 21.42 7.52
N GLN A 66 7.91 22.61 7.72
CA GLN A 66 7.76 23.74 6.80
C GLN A 66 8.33 23.45 5.40
N MET A 67 9.46 22.74 5.30
CA MET A 67 10.00 22.24 4.02
C MET A 67 9.00 21.32 3.30
N ILE A 68 8.38 20.36 4.00
CA ILE A 68 7.38 19.46 3.41
C ILE A 68 6.13 20.23 2.94
N LEU A 69 5.66 21.22 3.72
CA LEU A 69 4.53 22.07 3.33
C LEU A 69 4.87 22.93 2.10
N ARG A 70 6.04 23.58 2.10
CA ARG A 70 6.56 24.38 0.97
C ARG A 70 6.63 23.56 -0.32
N ALA A 71 7.13 22.33 -0.26
CA ALA A 71 7.25 21.43 -1.40
C ALA A 71 5.91 20.95 -2.00
N ASN A 72 4.80 21.13 -1.26
CA ASN A 72 3.45 20.73 -1.67
C ASN A 72 2.45 21.91 -1.67
N ALA A 73 2.95 23.15 -1.57
CA ALA A 73 2.14 24.36 -1.61
C ALA A 73 1.30 24.42 -2.91
N PRO A 74 0.07 24.98 -2.89
CA PRO A 74 -0.74 25.09 -4.10
C PRO A 74 -0.01 25.93 -5.17
N PRO A 75 -0.07 25.54 -6.45
CA PRO A 75 0.62 26.27 -7.52
C PRO A 75 0.02 27.67 -7.66
N ASN A 76 0.84 28.71 -7.50
CA ASN A 76 0.37 30.08 -7.62
C ASN A 76 0.30 30.50 -9.10
N TYR A 77 -0.92 30.61 -9.61
CA TYR A 77 -1.21 31.08 -10.98
C TYR A 77 -1.52 32.59 -11.06
N SER A 78 -1.15 33.40 -10.06
CA SER A 78 -1.36 34.87 -10.04
C SER A 78 -0.47 35.67 -11.02
N GLY A 79 -0.04 35.06 -12.12
CA GLY A 79 0.91 35.63 -13.07
C GLY A 79 0.36 35.64 -14.50
N GLY A 80 1.11 36.26 -15.41
CA GLY A 80 0.71 36.33 -16.83
C GLY A 80 0.64 34.95 -17.49
N PHE A 81 -0.07 34.83 -18.61
CA PHE A 81 -0.19 33.57 -19.38
C PHE A 81 1.16 32.90 -19.65
N ASP A 82 2.18 33.71 -19.96
CA ASP A 82 3.55 33.27 -20.18
C ASP A 82 4.21 32.66 -18.94
N GLU A 83 3.86 33.12 -17.74
CA GLU A 83 4.38 32.58 -16.47
C GLU A 83 3.70 31.27 -16.11
N ILE A 84 2.39 31.19 -16.28
CA ILE A 84 1.62 29.93 -16.17
C ILE A 84 2.18 28.90 -17.17
N MET A 85 2.45 29.31 -18.41
CA MET A 85 3.06 28.45 -19.44
C MET A 85 4.50 28.03 -19.09
N LYS A 86 5.31 28.91 -18.46
CA LYS A 86 6.64 28.56 -17.94
C LYS A 86 6.54 27.56 -16.79
N GLN A 87 5.61 27.73 -15.85
CA GLN A 87 5.35 26.79 -14.75
C GLN A 87 4.95 25.40 -15.27
N ILE A 88 4.03 25.32 -16.23
CA ILE A 88 3.60 24.04 -16.85
C ILE A 88 4.79 23.35 -17.53
N LYS A 89 5.62 24.09 -18.29
CA LYS A 89 6.83 23.56 -18.93
C LYS A 89 7.85 23.06 -17.90
N ALA A 90 8.05 23.79 -16.80
CA ALA A 90 8.93 23.37 -15.71
C ALA A 90 8.42 22.09 -15.01
N LYS A 91 7.11 21.99 -14.74
CA LYS A 91 6.45 20.81 -14.15
C LYS A 91 6.60 19.56 -15.02
N ASN A 92 6.41 19.69 -16.33
CA ASN A 92 6.60 18.59 -17.27
C ASN A 92 8.07 18.16 -17.35
N TYR A 93 9.01 19.11 -17.31
CA TYR A 93 10.44 18.83 -17.28
C TYR A 93 10.87 18.14 -15.97
N TYR A 94 10.36 18.59 -14.82
CA TYR A 94 10.50 17.94 -13.51
C TYR A 94 10.05 16.48 -13.56
N THR A 95 8.80 16.22 -13.98
CA THR A 95 8.26 14.86 -14.08
C THR A 95 9.11 13.97 -15.00
N THR A 96 9.65 14.54 -16.09
CA THR A 96 10.55 13.82 -17.01
C THR A 96 11.88 13.46 -16.36
N GLN A 97 12.52 14.35 -15.57
CA GLN A 97 13.77 14.01 -14.88
C GLN A 97 13.57 12.93 -13.81
N PHE A 98 12.47 12.96 -13.05
CA PHE A 98 12.20 11.92 -12.06
C PHE A 98 11.92 10.54 -12.68
N GLN A 99 11.29 10.50 -13.86
CA GLN A 99 11.16 9.27 -14.64
C GLN A 99 12.52 8.76 -15.13
N ARG A 100 13.44 9.66 -15.53
CA ARG A 100 14.81 9.29 -15.92
C ARG A 100 15.64 8.73 -14.76
N ILE A 101 15.53 9.30 -13.55
CA ILE A 101 16.18 8.76 -12.34
C ILE A 101 15.69 7.33 -12.06
N GLN A 102 14.39 7.05 -12.24
CA GLN A 102 13.86 5.69 -12.12
C GLN A 102 14.32 4.76 -13.26
N GLN A 103 14.60 5.29 -14.44
CA GLN A 103 15.08 4.51 -15.59
C GLN A 103 16.58 4.17 -15.48
N GLN A 104 17.38 4.92 -14.71
CA GLN A 104 18.79 4.59 -14.46
C GLN A 104 18.98 3.22 -13.79
N THR A 105 17.98 2.71 -13.06
CA THR A 105 18.02 1.37 -12.45
C THR A 105 17.50 0.25 -13.37
N GLU A 106 17.05 0.59 -14.59
CA GLU A 106 16.50 -0.29 -15.64
C GLU A 106 15.42 -1.28 -15.16
N MET A 107 14.64 -0.90 -14.14
CA MET A 107 13.75 -1.82 -13.40
C MET A 107 12.79 -2.62 -14.30
N GLY A 108 13.04 -3.94 -14.36
CA GLY A 108 12.30 -4.86 -15.21
C GLY A 108 10.87 -5.16 -14.74
N LYS A 109 10.10 -5.86 -15.57
CA LYS A 109 8.71 -6.29 -15.24
C LYS A 109 8.61 -7.20 -14.01
N PHE A 110 9.70 -7.89 -13.66
CA PHE A 110 9.83 -8.71 -12.45
C PHE A 110 10.43 -7.94 -11.25
N LEU A 111 10.45 -6.60 -11.33
CA LEU A 111 10.96 -5.65 -10.34
C LEU A 111 12.48 -5.66 -10.08
N TYR A 112 13.24 -6.62 -10.59
CA TYR A 112 14.72 -6.58 -10.56
C TYR A 112 15.30 -5.30 -11.17
N PHE A 113 16.33 -4.76 -10.54
CA PHE A 113 17.19 -3.70 -11.09
C PHE A 113 18.35 -4.28 -11.90
N SER A 114 19.00 -3.44 -12.70
CA SER A 114 20.31 -3.73 -13.31
C SER A 114 21.40 -3.81 -12.22
N ASP A 115 22.16 -4.90 -12.21
CA ASP A 115 23.26 -5.13 -11.24
C ASP A 115 24.64 -5.10 -11.94
N VAL A 116 24.73 -4.34 -13.04
CA VAL A 116 25.94 -4.15 -13.85
C VAL A 116 26.87 -3.10 -13.22
N GLU A 117 28.16 -3.25 -13.44
CA GLU A 117 29.20 -2.30 -13.05
C GLU A 117 28.96 -0.93 -13.74
N PRO A 118 29.17 0.22 -13.08
CA PRO A 118 29.78 0.40 -11.74
C PRO A 118 28.79 0.60 -10.59
N THR A 119 27.47 0.50 -10.81
CA THR A 119 26.47 0.96 -9.83
C THR A 119 25.75 -0.13 -9.04
N HIS A 120 25.71 -1.37 -9.53
CA HIS A 120 25.22 -2.55 -8.80
C HIS A 120 23.93 -2.31 -7.99
N TYR A 121 22.85 -1.87 -8.65
CA TYR A 121 21.66 -1.37 -7.96
C TYR A 121 20.85 -2.46 -7.24
N GLU A 122 20.84 -3.70 -7.73
CA GLU A 122 20.06 -4.80 -7.13
C GLU A 122 20.67 -5.29 -5.81
N SER A 123 21.99 -5.43 -5.77
CA SER A 123 22.74 -5.82 -4.57
C SER A 123 22.71 -4.74 -3.47
N ASN A 124 22.90 -3.46 -3.83
CA ASN A 124 22.70 -2.33 -2.92
C ASN A 124 21.26 -2.27 -2.37
N TYR A 125 20.25 -2.50 -3.22
CA TYR A 125 18.84 -2.61 -2.77
C TYR A 125 18.62 -3.79 -1.81
N LEU A 126 19.24 -4.94 -2.08
CA LEU A 126 19.12 -6.15 -1.26
C LEU A 126 19.68 -5.93 0.15
N GLU A 127 20.84 -5.28 0.30
CA GLU A 127 21.43 -4.99 1.62
C GLU A 127 20.55 -4.04 2.44
N VAL A 128 20.01 -2.98 1.82
CA VAL A 128 19.05 -2.07 2.46
C VAL A 128 17.74 -2.80 2.82
N ALA A 129 17.27 -3.72 1.97
CA ALA A 129 16.06 -4.51 2.24
C ALA A 129 16.26 -5.51 3.39
N GLN A 130 17.41 -6.19 3.47
CA GLN A 130 17.76 -7.14 4.53
C GLN A 130 17.94 -6.44 5.88
N SER A 131 18.84 -5.44 5.95
CA SER A 131 19.12 -4.69 7.18
C SER A 131 17.85 -4.10 7.80
N THR A 132 16.96 -3.54 6.99
CA THR A 132 15.70 -2.94 7.45
C THR A 132 14.55 -3.94 7.66
N SER A 133 14.71 -5.23 7.34
CA SER A 133 13.70 -6.28 7.57
C SER A 133 13.97 -7.17 8.79
N VAL A 134 15.20 -7.21 9.33
CA VAL A 134 15.61 -8.05 10.48
C VAL A 134 14.56 -8.09 11.61
N PHE A 135 14.10 -6.93 12.08
CA PHE A 135 13.11 -6.85 13.17
C PHE A 135 11.75 -7.47 12.81
N ARG A 136 11.30 -7.32 11.55
CA ARG A 136 10.03 -7.88 11.07
C ARG A 136 10.11 -9.40 10.92
N VAL A 137 11.22 -9.91 10.44
CA VAL A 137 11.48 -11.36 10.37
C VAL A 137 11.50 -11.96 11.76
N ARG A 138 12.20 -11.32 12.72
CA ARG A 138 12.18 -11.73 14.14
C ARG A 138 10.77 -11.79 14.72
N VAL A 139 10.00 -10.70 14.62
CA VAL A 139 8.61 -10.66 15.11
C VAL A 139 7.75 -11.73 14.43
N CYS A 140 7.88 -11.93 13.12
CA CYS A 140 7.17 -12.97 12.38
C CYS A 140 7.52 -14.39 12.87
N PHE A 141 8.81 -14.69 13.06
CA PHE A 141 9.26 -15.98 13.56
C PHE A 141 8.86 -16.21 15.02
N THR A 142 8.90 -15.19 15.88
CA THR A 142 8.41 -15.28 17.26
C THR A 142 6.90 -15.55 17.32
N ILE A 143 6.09 -14.86 16.50
CA ILE A 143 4.63 -15.10 16.41
C ILE A 143 4.36 -16.53 15.91
N ALA A 144 5.04 -16.97 14.84
CA ALA A 144 4.86 -18.31 14.28
C ALA A 144 5.29 -19.40 15.28
N LEU A 145 6.43 -19.23 15.95
CA LEU A 145 6.95 -20.14 16.97
C LEU A 145 5.96 -20.30 18.12
N ILE A 146 5.47 -19.19 18.69
CA ILE A 146 4.52 -19.22 19.82
C ILE A 146 3.17 -19.81 19.39
N ALA A 147 2.60 -19.34 18.28
CA ALA A 147 1.29 -19.78 17.82
C ALA A 147 1.27 -21.27 17.45
N LEU A 148 2.27 -21.77 16.73
CA LEU A 148 2.36 -23.19 16.36
C LEU A 148 2.70 -24.07 17.56
N SER A 149 3.54 -23.61 18.49
CA SER A 149 3.82 -24.36 19.73
C SER A 149 2.56 -24.52 20.58
N LEU A 150 1.77 -23.45 20.75
CA LEU A 150 0.51 -23.51 21.49
C LEU A 150 -0.54 -24.37 20.79
N PHE A 151 -0.65 -24.26 19.45
CA PHE A 151 -1.56 -25.08 18.65
C PHE A 151 -1.21 -26.58 18.75
N TYR A 152 0.03 -26.96 18.43
CA TYR A 152 0.46 -28.36 18.48
C TYR A 152 0.49 -28.95 19.90
N ALA A 153 0.79 -28.14 20.93
CA ALA A 153 0.62 -28.57 22.32
C ALA A 153 -0.86 -28.80 22.71
N SER A 154 -1.80 -28.07 22.08
CA SER A 154 -3.23 -28.30 22.25
C SER A 154 -3.69 -29.59 21.57
N GLU A 155 -3.29 -29.82 20.31
CA GLU A 155 -3.55 -31.09 19.61
C GLU A 155 -3.00 -32.30 20.39
N TRP A 156 -1.76 -32.21 20.87
CA TRP A 156 -1.11 -33.23 21.70
C TRP A 156 -1.87 -33.48 23.01
N LYS A 157 -2.20 -32.42 23.77
CA LYS A 157 -2.94 -32.55 25.04
C LYS A 157 -4.35 -33.11 24.86
N ARG A 158 -5.01 -32.85 23.73
CA ARG A 158 -6.30 -33.43 23.35
C ARG A 158 -6.19 -34.90 22.91
N GLY A 159 -4.98 -35.41 22.68
CA GLY A 159 -4.75 -36.77 22.19
C GLY A 159 -5.04 -36.96 20.70
N ASN A 160 -5.14 -35.87 19.92
CA ASN A 160 -5.55 -35.91 18.50
C ASN A 160 -4.66 -36.81 17.63
N TRP A 161 -3.39 -36.98 18.00
CA TRP A 161 -2.39 -37.79 17.29
C TRP A 161 -2.20 -39.20 17.86
N ASN A 162 -3.06 -39.66 18.78
CA ASN A 162 -3.01 -41.05 19.26
C ASN A 162 -3.32 -42.04 18.12
N PRO A 163 -2.91 -43.31 18.25
CA PRO A 163 -3.33 -44.37 17.35
C PRO A 163 -4.87 -44.46 17.37
N ASN A 164 -5.47 -44.74 16.22
CA ASN A 164 -6.91 -44.91 16.11
C ASN A 164 -7.23 -45.96 15.04
N ALA A 165 -7.88 -47.05 15.43
CA ALA A 165 -8.30 -48.10 14.52
C ALA A 165 -9.29 -47.58 13.45
N ASP A 166 -10.20 -46.67 13.83
CA ASP A 166 -11.20 -46.07 12.92
C ASP A 166 -10.59 -45.22 11.81
N LEU A 167 -9.30 -44.88 11.90
CA LEU A 167 -8.54 -44.13 10.90
C LEU A 167 -7.31 -44.90 10.41
N ASP A 168 -7.16 -46.19 10.76
CA ASP A 168 -5.95 -46.99 10.51
C ASP A 168 -4.65 -46.28 10.95
N ARG A 169 -4.67 -45.50 12.05
CA ARG A 169 -3.50 -44.74 12.49
C ARG A 169 -2.68 -45.52 13.51
N THR A 170 -1.40 -45.71 13.22
CA THR A 170 -0.45 -46.49 14.01
C THR A 170 0.36 -45.67 15.02
N ASP A 171 1.08 -46.33 15.93
CA ASP A 171 2.11 -45.67 16.76
C ASP A 171 3.32 -45.16 15.95
N ALA A 172 3.56 -45.70 14.75
CA ALA A 172 4.59 -45.17 13.84
C ALA A 172 4.15 -43.81 13.27
N ASP A 173 2.87 -43.67 12.88
CA ASP A 173 2.29 -42.41 12.41
C ASP A 173 2.30 -41.35 13.53
N LYS A 174 1.86 -41.71 14.75
CA LYS A 174 1.99 -40.87 15.94
C LYS A 174 3.41 -40.34 16.13
N THR A 175 4.39 -41.25 16.04
CA THR A 175 5.82 -40.91 16.16
C THR A 175 6.26 -39.95 15.07
N ALA A 176 5.87 -40.20 13.82
CA ALA A 176 6.16 -39.32 12.69
C ALA A 176 5.51 -37.93 12.84
N ILE A 177 4.28 -37.82 13.35
CA ILE A 177 3.59 -36.55 13.61
C ILE A 177 4.35 -35.73 14.67
N ILE A 178 4.82 -36.36 15.75
CA ILE A 178 5.64 -35.71 16.79
C ILE A 178 6.96 -35.19 16.19
N ILE A 179 7.64 -36.01 15.37
CA ILE A 179 8.90 -35.63 14.72
C ILE A 179 8.68 -34.46 13.74
N LEU A 180 7.63 -34.48 12.91
CA LEU A 180 7.31 -33.39 11.99
C LEU A 180 6.96 -32.09 12.73
N THR A 181 6.19 -32.16 13.82
CA THR A 181 5.75 -30.97 14.57
C THR A 181 6.84 -30.39 15.47
N PHE A 182 7.31 -31.17 16.46
CA PHE A 182 8.25 -30.73 17.49
C PHE A 182 9.72 -30.97 17.12
N GLY A 183 10.01 -31.84 16.15
CA GLY A 183 11.37 -32.03 15.61
C GLY A 183 11.72 -31.13 14.42
N VAL A 184 10.74 -30.80 13.55
CA VAL A 184 11.00 -30.01 12.33
C VAL A 184 10.31 -28.64 12.33
N ILE A 185 8.98 -28.56 12.42
CA ILE A 185 8.23 -27.31 12.23
C ILE A 185 8.57 -26.27 13.30
N VAL A 186 8.44 -26.62 14.58
CA VAL A 186 8.71 -25.71 15.70
C VAL A 186 10.21 -25.34 15.78
N PRO A 187 11.18 -26.28 15.71
CA PRO A 187 12.60 -25.93 15.69
C PRO A 187 13.03 -25.09 14.50
N SER A 188 12.42 -25.24 13.31
CA SER A 188 12.77 -24.43 12.13
C SER A 188 12.58 -22.92 12.38
N PHE A 189 11.52 -22.52 13.10
CA PHE A 189 11.33 -21.12 13.48
C PHE A 189 12.30 -20.66 14.57
N LEU A 190 12.64 -21.53 15.53
CA LEU A 190 13.62 -21.21 16.58
C LEU A 190 15.03 -21.03 16.00
N VAL A 191 15.49 -21.96 15.17
CA VAL A 191 16.78 -21.88 14.46
C VAL A 191 16.80 -20.67 13.53
N GLY A 192 15.73 -20.44 12.76
CA GLY A 192 15.58 -19.23 11.95
C GLY A 192 15.72 -17.94 12.75
N LEU A 193 15.04 -17.86 13.91
CA LEU A 193 15.10 -16.71 14.82
C LEU A 193 16.52 -16.47 15.36
N LEU A 194 17.18 -17.53 15.85
CA LEU A 194 18.55 -17.48 16.36
C LEU A 194 19.55 -17.07 15.27
N LEU A 195 19.42 -17.59 14.05
CA LEU A 195 20.26 -17.19 12.91
C LEU A 195 20.14 -15.68 12.62
N THR A 196 18.96 -15.06 12.76
CA THR A 196 18.82 -13.60 12.59
C THR A 196 19.59 -12.76 13.62
N LEU A 197 20.03 -13.34 14.74
CA LEU A 197 20.83 -12.63 15.75
C LEU A 197 22.29 -12.48 15.29
N THR A 198 22.80 -13.46 14.54
CA THR A 198 24.17 -13.49 14.01
C THR A 198 24.44 -12.38 12.97
N HIS A 199 25.70 -12.09 12.69
CA HIS A 199 26.05 -11.20 11.57
C HIS A 199 25.80 -11.89 10.21
N TRP A 200 26.26 -13.14 10.07
CA TRP A 200 26.09 -13.93 8.84
C TRP A 200 24.62 -14.09 8.43
N GLY A 201 23.73 -14.36 9.39
CA GLY A 201 22.30 -14.52 9.12
C GLY A 201 21.55 -13.21 8.85
N ARG A 202 22.11 -12.05 9.23
CA ARG A 202 21.61 -10.75 8.76
C ARG A 202 21.94 -10.51 7.29
N LYS A 203 23.14 -10.89 6.83
CA LYS A 203 23.59 -10.80 5.42
C LYS A 203 22.92 -11.82 4.49
N HIS A 204 22.40 -12.92 5.02
CA HIS A 204 21.72 -13.97 4.25
C HIS A 204 20.23 -14.12 4.60
N LEU A 205 19.63 -13.07 5.19
CA LEU A 205 18.30 -13.11 5.79
C LEU A 205 17.22 -13.63 4.82
N GLU A 206 17.24 -13.17 3.57
CA GLU A 206 16.29 -13.60 2.52
C GLU A 206 16.33 -15.12 2.26
N ASN A 207 17.53 -15.72 2.28
CA ASN A 207 17.70 -17.16 2.05
C ASN A 207 17.29 -17.97 3.28
N ILE A 208 17.54 -17.45 4.49
CA ILE A 208 17.10 -18.08 5.75
C ILE A 208 15.58 -18.05 5.84
N THR A 209 14.92 -16.92 5.52
CA THR A 209 13.45 -16.86 5.47
C THR A 209 12.86 -17.80 4.42
N ALA A 210 13.47 -17.90 3.24
CA ALA A 210 13.03 -18.85 2.22
C ALA A 210 13.15 -20.30 2.70
N THR A 211 14.30 -20.68 3.26
CA THR A 211 14.56 -22.07 3.73
C THR A 211 13.62 -22.47 4.87
N VAL A 212 13.46 -21.61 5.88
CA VAL A 212 12.54 -21.87 7.01
C VAL A 212 11.10 -22.04 6.52
N PHE A 213 10.62 -21.17 5.64
CA PHE A 213 9.26 -21.28 5.11
C PHE A 213 9.05 -22.51 4.21
N VAL A 214 10.04 -22.89 3.38
CA VAL A 214 9.95 -24.10 2.54
C VAL A 214 9.94 -25.37 3.39
N LEU A 215 10.83 -25.47 4.39
CA LEU A 215 10.87 -26.62 5.31
C LEU A 215 9.56 -26.76 6.09
N VAL A 216 9.09 -25.67 6.71
CA VAL A 216 7.82 -25.66 7.46
C VAL A 216 6.64 -26.01 6.56
N ALA A 217 6.55 -25.42 5.35
CA ALA A 217 5.47 -25.72 4.42
C ALA A 217 5.46 -27.18 3.99
N LEU A 218 6.62 -27.73 3.61
CA LEU A 218 6.76 -29.13 3.21
C LEU A 218 6.37 -30.07 4.37
N SER A 219 6.85 -29.81 5.60
CA SER A 219 6.46 -30.59 6.77
C SER A 219 4.96 -30.49 7.09
N MET A 220 4.33 -29.33 6.90
CA MET A 220 2.87 -29.18 7.04
C MET A 220 2.07 -29.93 5.96
N ILE A 221 2.59 -30.00 4.73
CA ILE A 221 1.99 -30.77 3.63
C ILE A 221 2.11 -32.28 3.93
N VAL A 222 3.27 -32.74 4.40
CA VAL A 222 3.53 -34.16 4.73
C VAL A 222 2.83 -34.62 6.03
N LYS A 223 2.60 -33.71 7.01
CA LYS A 223 1.85 -34.02 8.24
C LYS A 223 0.44 -34.55 7.92
N LYS A 224 -0.30 -33.89 7.01
CA LYS A 224 -1.72 -34.20 6.77
C LYS A 224 -2.01 -35.65 6.32
N PRO A 225 -1.29 -36.24 5.34
CA PRO A 225 -1.47 -37.64 4.96
C PRO A 225 -1.17 -38.62 6.12
N VAL A 226 -0.13 -38.37 6.91
CA VAL A 226 0.22 -39.21 8.08
C VAL A 226 -0.84 -39.10 9.18
N GLU A 227 -1.45 -37.92 9.34
CA GLU A 227 -2.58 -37.74 10.25
C GLU A 227 -3.88 -38.40 9.78
N LYS A 228 -4.02 -38.67 8.47
CA LYS A 228 -5.24 -39.19 7.83
C LYS A 228 -6.49 -38.35 8.18
N VAL A 229 -6.36 -37.01 8.12
CA VAL A 229 -7.41 -36.04 8.49
C VAL A 229 -7.99 -35.31 7.27
N LYS A 230 -9.32 -35.28 7.16
CA LYS A 230 -10.08 -34.51 6.16
C LYS A 230 -10.00 -32.98 6.39
N GLY A 231 -10.01 -32.21 5.31
CA GLY A 231 -10.04 -30.75 5.31
C GLY A 231 -8.68 -30.06 5.14
N PRO A 232 -8.66 -28.74 4.93
CA PRO A 232 -7.46 -27.99 4.59
C PRO A 232 -6.55 -27.69 5.78
N VAL A 233 -5.24 -27.65 5.53
CA VAL A 233 -4.22 -27.24 6.52
C VAL A 233 -4.28 -25.71 6.71
N ILE A 234 -5.04 -25.24 7.70
CA ILE A 234 -5.19 -23.81 8.03
C ILE A 234 -3.84 -23.13 8.32
N PRO A 235 -2.90 -23.72 9.10
CA PRO A 235 -1.56 -23.14 9.31
C PRO A 235 -0.79 -22.85 8.01
N LEU A 236 -0.96 -23.67 6.97
CA LEU A 236 -0.32 -23.48 5.66
C LEU A 236 -0.87 -22.24 4.93
N LEU A 237 -2.18 -21.95 5.07
CA LEU A 237 -2.79 -20.73 4.53
C LEU A 237 -2.24 -19.49 5.25
N ILE A 238 -2.06 -19.58 6.57
CA ILE A 238 -1.48 -18.51 7.40
C ILE A 238 -0.02 -18.25 7.02
N LEU A 239 0.75 -19.30 6.71
CA LEU A 239 2.16 -19.22 6.30
C LEU A 239 2.37 -18.42 4.99
N LEU A 240 1.39 -18.43 4.07
CA LEU A 240 1.46 -17.60 2.86
C LEU A 240 1.42 -16.09 3.15
N ILE A 241 0.81 -15.66 4.26
CA ILE A 241 0.67 -14.24 4.63
C ILE A 241 2.04 -13.56 4.81
N PRO A 242 2.99 -14.07 5.63
CA PRO A 242 4.32 -13.46 5.78
C PRO A 242 5.27 -13.67 4.60
N ILE A 243 5.09 -14.74 3.80
CA ILE A 243 5.85 -15.00 2.55
C ILE A 243 5.65 -13.84 1.56
N PHE A 244 4.42 -13.37 1.39
CA PHE A 244 4.09 -12.28 0.49
C PHE A 244 4.14 -10.89 1.15
N GLY A 245 3.69 -10.77 2.41
CA GLY A 245 3.37 -9.46 2.99
C GLY A 245 4.33 -8.86 4.03
N ILE A 246 5.24 -9.64 4.63
CA ILE A 246 5.96 -9.20 5.86
C ILE A 246 7.47 -9.31 5.75
N THR A 247 8.00 -10.42 5.22
CA THR A 247 9.44 -10.73 5.29
C THR A 247 10.33 -9.93 4.33
N ARG A 248 9.75 -9.11 3.44
CA ARG A 248 10.44 -8.29 2.43
C ARG A 248 11.38 -9.06 1.47
N MET A 249 11.25 -10.40 1.38
CA MET A 249 11.89 -11.18 0.30
C MET A 249 11.49 -10.60 -1.07
N ARG A 250 12.35 -10.79 -2.08
CA ARG A 250 12.06 -10.32 -3.43
C ARG A 250 10.90 -11.07 -4.07
N PHE A 251 10.08 -10.34 -4.81
CA PHE A 251 8.84 -10.78 -5.45
C PHE A 251 8.97 -12.16 -6.11
N VAL A 252 9.99 -12.37 -6.94
CA VAL A 252 10.18 -13.66 -7.64
C VAL A 252 10.43 -14.83 -6.68
N LYS A 253 11.24 -14.67 -5.62
CA LYS A 253 11.45 -15.76 -4.64
C LYS A 253 10.17 -16.11 -3.90
N SER A 254 9.40 -15.13 -3.44
CA SER A 254 8.09 -15.38 -2.82
C SER A 254 7.09 -16.01 -3.78
N CYS A 255 7.10 -15.65 -5.07
CA CYS A 255 6.27 -16.30 -6.09
C CYS A 255 6.66 -17.77 -6.29
N CYS A 256 7.96 -18.07 -6.41
CA CYS A 256 8.45 -19.45 -6.52
C CYS A 256 8.07 -20.28 -5.29
N ILE A 257 8.16 -19.73 -4.08
CA ILE A 257 7.76 -20.43 -2.85
C ILE A 257 6.24 -20.62 -2.82
N GLY A 258 5.44 -19.58 -3.09
CA GLY A 258 3.98 -19.67 -3.05
C GLY A 258 3.38 -20.64 -4.07
N TRP A 259 3.87 -20.62 -5.31
CA TRP A 259 3.48 -21.60 -6.32
C TRP A 259 4.08 -22.99 -6.04
N GLY A 260 5.30 -23.06 -5.48
CA GLY A 260 5.88 -24.31 -5.00
C GLY A 260 4.98 -24.98 -3.95
N VAL A 261 4.49 -24.23 -2.97
CA VAL A 261 3.51 -24.73 -1.97
C VAL A 261 2.21 -25.18 -2.62
N PHE A 262 1.66 -24.40 -3.56
CA PHE A 262 0.43 -24.75 -4.29
C PHE A 262 0.57 -26.08 -5.06
N PHE A 263 1.61 -26.23 -5.89
CA PHE A 263 1.82 -27.44 -6.68
C PHE A 263 2.22 -28.64 -5.81
N THR A 264 3.07 -28.44 -4.79
CA THR A 264 3.45 -29.52 -3.87
C THR A 264 2.24 -30.01 -3.07
N TYR A 265 1.35 -29.11 -2.63
CA TYR A 265 0.10 -29.52 -1.97
C TYR A 265 -0.78 -30.35 -2.91
N LEU A 266 -1.07 -29.85 -4.11
CA LEU A 266 -1.92 -30.55 -5.08
C LEU A 266 -1.38 -31.94 -5.42
N ILE A 267 -0.09 -32.04 -5.75
CA ILE A 267 0.55 -33.32 -6.10
C ILE A 267 0.57 -34.26 -4.89
N ALA A 268 0.98 -33.79 -3.72
CA ALA A 268 1.03 -34.63 -2.52
C ALA A 268 -0.35 -35.15 -2.12
N MET A 269 -1.39 -34.31 -2.10
CA MET A 269 -2.73 -34.75 -1.73
C MET A 269 -3.32 -35.76 -2.73
N CYS A 270 -3.14 -35.55 -4.05
CA CYS A 270 -3.61 -36.49 -5.06
C CYS A 270 -2.87 -37.83 -5.01
N VAL A 271 -1.55 -37.83 -4.78
CA VAL A 271 -0.76 -39.05 -4.56
C VAL A 271 -1.20 -39.75 -3.28
N SER A 272 -1.38 -39.02 -2.18
CA SER A 272 -1.86 -39.59 -0.92
C SER A 272 -3.26 -40.17 -1.02
N ARG A 273 -4.18 -39.56 -1.79
CA ARG A 273 -5.51 -40.16 -2.04
C ARG A 273 -5.41 -41.50 -2.74
N ASN A 274 -4.58 -41.62 -3.79
CA ASN A 274 -4.35 -42.89 -4.49
C ASN A 274 -3.60 -43.94 -3.68
N ILE A 275 -2.97 -43.59 -2.56
CA ILE A 275 -2.33 -44.56 -1.67
C ILE A 275 -3.31 -44.96 -0.56
N LEU A 276 -3.89 -43.99 0.14
CA LEU A 276 -4.67 -44.17 1.36
C LEU A 276 -6.08 -44.75 1.17
N THR A 277 -6.61 -44.81 -0.05
CA THR A 277 -7.99 -45.27 -0.30
C THR A 277 -8.08 -46.44 -1.29
N ASN A 278 -6.99 -47.17 -1.51
CA ASN A 278 -7.08 -48.47 -2.20
C ASN A 278 -7.78 -49.53 -1.31
N ASP A 279 -7.72 -49.35 0.01
CA ASP A 279 -8.31 -50.26 1.01
C ASP A 279 -9.83 -50.01 1.24
N GLY A 280 -10.48 -49.24 0.37
CA GLY A 280 -11.95 -49.09 0.33
C GLY A 280 -12.56 -48.09 1.32
N THR A 281 -11.75 -47.50 2.22
CA THR A 281 -12.18 -46.46 3.17
C THR A 281 -12.24 -45.08 2.50
N ASP A 282 -13.35 -44.35 2.69
CA ASP A 282 -13.50 -42.97 2.17
C ASP A 282 -12.99 -41.91 3.17
N ASP A 283 -12.05 -42.25 4.06
CA ASP A 283 -11.69 -41.42 5.21
C ASP A 283 -10.70 -40.28 4.91
N PHE A 284 -10.20 -40.19 3.68
CA PHE A 284 -9.43 -39.04 3.18
C PHE A 284 -10.29 -38.09 2.31
N ASP A 285 -9.78 -36.89 2.02
CA ASP A 285 -10.45 -35.92 1.15
C ASP A 285 -10.73 -36.47 -0.25
N SER A 286 -11.85 -36.09 -0.86
CA SER A 286 -12.11 -36.41 -2.28
C SER A 286 -11.19 -35.59 -3.20
N TYR A 287 -11.02 -36.04 -4.45
CA TYR A 287 -10.36 -35.26 -5.50
C TYR A 287 -10.90 -33.83 -5.62
N THR A 288 -12.20 -33.65 -5.40
CA THR A 288 -12.84 -32.33 -5.50
C THR A 288 -12.67 -31.49 -4.24
N ASP A 289 -12.56 -32.10 -3.05
CA ASP A 289 -12.15 -31.35 -1.85
C ASP A 289 -10.71 -30.86 -2.00
N ILE A 290 -9.83 -31.71 -2.52
CA ILE A 290 -8.45 -31.34 -2.85
C ILE A 290 -8.43 -30.19 -3.88
N SER A 291 -9.31 -30.20 -4.89
CA SER A 291 -9.40 -29.11 -5.88
C SER A 291 -9.82 -27.78 -5.23
N TYR A 292 -10.91 -27.74 -4.45
CA TYR A 292 -11.40 -26.50 -3.80
C TYR A 292 -10.45 -25.97 -2.72
N GLN A 293 -9.79 -26.85 -1.96
CA GLN A 293 -8.76 -26.45 -1.02
C GLN A 293 -7.56 -25.84 -1.76
N THR A 294 -7.12 -26.47 -2.86
CA THR A 294 -6.06 -25.97 -3.73
C THR A 294 -6.41 -24.61 -4.35
N ILE A 295 -7.64 -24.42 -4.84
CA ILE A 295 -8.15 -23.13 -5.35
C ILE A 295 -8.10 -22.06 -4.24
N ASN A 296 -8.48 -22.39 -3.00
CA ASN A 296 -8.42 -21.46 -1.87
C ASN A 296 -6.97 -21.05 -1.51
N TYR A 297 -6.00 -21.98 -1.58
CA TYR A 297 -4.57 -21.62 -1.50
C TYR A 297 -4.15 -20.73 -2.68
N GLY A 298 -4.59 -21.05 -3.90
CA GLY A 298 -4.33 -20.27 -5.11
C GLY A 298 -4.83 -18.82 -5.02
N ILE A 299 -6.06 -18.61 -4.54
CA ILE A 299 -6.62 -17.26 -4.27
C ILE A 299 -5.71 -16.49 -3.30
N SER A 300 -5.19 -17.14 -2.27
CA SER A 300 -4.29 -16.51 -1.30
C SER A 300 -2.88 -16.24 -1.85
N VAL A 301 -2.34 -17.12 -2.71
CA VAL A 301 -1.11 -16.89 -3.48
C VAL A 301 -1.28 -15.68 -4.40
N ILE A 302 -2.33 -15.64 -5.23
CA ILE A 302 -2.61 -14.54 -6.17
C ILE A 302 -2.80 -13.21 -5.42
N GLY A 303 -3.62 -13.22 -4.35
CA GLY A 303 -3.84 -12.04 -3.49
C GLY A 303 -2.55 -11.59 -2.77
N GLY A 304 -1.70 -12.54 -2.40
CA GLY A 304 -0.34 -12.30 -1.90
C GLY A 304 0.55 -11.62 -2.93
N MET A 305 0.68 -12.21 -4.13
CA MET A 305 1.49 -11.69 -5.24
C MET A 305 1.13 -10.24 -5.61
N VAL A 306 -0.16 -9.94 -5.76
CA VAL A 306 -0.63 -8.57 -6.11
C VAL A 306 -0.36 -7.57 -4.99
N SER A 307 -0.39 -8.01 -3.72
CA SER A 307 0.00 -7.18 -2.58
C SER A 307 1.52 -6.95 -2.54
N GLN A 308 2.31 -8.02 -2.64
CA GLN A 308 3.78 -7.95 -2.60
C GLN A 308 4.34 -7.12 -3.75
N TYR A 309 3.86 -7.32 -4.98
CA TYR A 309 4.32 -6.56 -6.14
C TYR A 309 4.13 -5.05 -5.92
N ARG A 310 2.97 -4.64 -5.38
CA ARG A 310 2.68 -3.25 -5.02
C ARG A 310 3.64 -2.74 -3.94
N GLN A 311 3.83 -3.50 -2.86
CA GLN A 311 4.73 -3.11 -1.76
C GLN A 311 6.20 -3.06 -2.19
N GLU A 312 6.67 -4.01 -2.98
CA GLU A 312 8.05 -4.05 -3.47
C GLU A 312 8.32 -2.93 -4.47
N LEU A 313 7.39 -2.67 -5.39
CA LEU A 313 7.47 -1.52 -6.27
C LEU A 313 7.49 -0.20 -5.47
N LEU A 314 6.75 -0.10 -4.35
CA LEU A 314 6.88 1.04 -3.43
C LEU A 314 8.25 1.08 -2.73
N ARG A 315 8.81 -0.05 -2.27
CA ARG A 315 10.16 -0.11 -1.69
C ARG A 315 11.22 0.34 -2.70
N ARG A 316 11.20 -0.23 -3.91
CA ARG A 316 12.12 0.06 -5.01
C ARG A 316 11.99 1.50 -5.52
N ARG A 317 10.77 2.03 -5.62
CA ARG A 317 10.50 3.45 -5.92
C ARG A 317 11.09 4.39 -4.88
N ASN A 318 10.99 4.05 -3.60
CA ASN A 318 11.57 4.84 -2.51
C ASN A 318 13.11 4.78 -2.52
N PHE A 319 13.69 3.61 -2.80
CA PHE A 319 15.14 3.45 -3.00
C PHE A 319 15.65 4.29 -4.19
N CYS A 320 14.94 4.33 -5.32
CA CYS A 320 15.30 5.20 -6.46
C CYS A 320 15.33 6.69 -6.09
N LEU A 321 14.50 7.15 -5.13
CA LEU A 321 14.55 8.54 -4.64
C LEU A 321 15.71 8.80 -3.66
N GLN A 322 16.41 7.77 -3.21
CA GLN A 322 17.58 7.84 -2.33
C GLN A 322 18.92 7.76 -3.10
N LEU A 323 18.87 7.55 -4.43
CA LEU A 323 20.05 7.64 -5.30
C LEU A 323 20.46 9.10 -5.51
N PRO A 324 21.77 9.42 -5.65
CA PRO A 324 22.27 10.79 -5.79
C PRO A 324 21.69 11.50 -7.02
N PHE A 325 21.33 12.78 -6.89
CA PHE A 325 20.81 13.57 -8.02
C PHE A 325 21.97 14.02 -8.92
N SER A 326 22.11 13.42 -10.10
CA SER A 326 23.19 13.72 -11.05
C SER A 326 23.09 15.14 -11.63
N GLY A 327 23.70 16.12 -10.95
CA GLY A 327 23.73 17.52 -11.40
C GLY A 327 23.90 18.57 -10.31
N THR A 328 23.82 18.22 -9.02
CA THR A 328 24.29 19.06 -7.90
C THR A 328 25.79 18.85 -7.71
N MET A 329 26.54 19.89 -7.33
CA MET A 329 28.01 19.82 -7.22
C MET A 329 28.54 19.60 -5.80
N ASP A 330 27.93 20.24 -4.79
CA ASP A 330 28.51 20.31 -3.43
C ASP A 330 27.56 19.83 -2.30
N SER A 331 26.32 19.49 -2.61
CA SER A 331 25.31 19.06 -1.63
C SER A 331 24.31 18.07 -2.24
N ASP A 332 24.50 16.78 -1.99
CA ASP A 332 23.49 15.75 -2.30
C ASP A 332 22.50 15.65 -1.14
N ALA A 333 21.22 15.90 -1.39
CA ALA A 333 20.18 15.93 -0.35
C ALA A 333 19.98 14.57 0.34
N VAL A 334 20.59 13.48 -0.17
CA VAL A 334 20.72 12.18 0.51
C VAL A 334 21.32 12.32 1.92
N ASN A 335 22.25 13.26 2.13
CA ASN A 335 22.86 13.46 3.45
C ASN A 335 21.90 14.18 4.41
N ASP A 336 21.14 15.16 3.93
CA ASP A 336 20.09 15.82 4.74
C ASP A 336 18.94 14.84 5.08
N ILE A 337 18.54 13.99 4.11
CA ILE A 337 17.58 12.90 4.28
C ILE A 337 18.01 11.90 5.38
N LYS A 338 19.33 11.74 5.61
CA LYS A 338 19.89 10.88 6.67
C LYS A 338 19.94 11.55 8.05
N THR A 339 19.64 12.85 8.18
CA THR A 339 19.64 13.53 9.49
C THR A 339 18.44 13.12 10.36
N ASP A 340 18.59 13.20 11.68
CA ASP A 340 17.54 12.86 12.65
C ASP A 340 16.23 13.66 12.48
N LYS A 341 16.28 14.81 11.81
CA LYS A 341 15.17 15.73 11.57
C LYS A 341 14.12 15.13 10.63
N PHE A 342 14.55 14.35 9.64
CA PHE A 342 13.68 13.56 8.78
C PHE A 342 13.47 12.12 9.29
N SER A 343 13.92 11.82 10.51
CA SER A 343 13.71 10.50 11.11
C SER A 343 12.22 10.22 11.34
N LYS A 344 11.86 8.93 11.23
CA LYS A 344 10.47 8.48 11.42
C LYS A 344 9.95 8.68 12.85
N ARG A 345 10.85 8.85 13.83
CA ARG A 345 10.51 9.11 15.23
C ARG A 345 10.19 10.59 15.48
N ALA A 346 10.88 11.51 14.80
CA ALA A 346 10.59 12.94 14.84
C ALA A 346 9.27 13.27 14.12
N LEU A 347 9.17 12.91 12.84
CA LEU A 347 8.03 13.34 12.01
C LEU A 347 6.68 12.69 12.33
N MET A 348 6.66 11.46 12.89
CA MET A 348 5.44 10.64 13.00
C MET A 348 5.27 10.00 14.38
N HIS A 349 4.01 9.72 14.76
CA HIS A 349 3.69 8.92 15.94
C HIS A 349 3.87 7.42 15.67
N THR A 350 4.60 6.70 16.51
CA THR A 350 4.96 5.27 16.30
C THR A 350 3.76 4.35 16.01
N TRP A 351 2.65 4.51 16.75
CA TRP A 351 1.48 3.63 16.67
C TRP A 351 0.49 4.03 15.58
N SER A 352 0.18 5.33 15.45
CA SER A 352 -0.83 5.82 14.49
C SER A 352 -0.24 6.22 13.13
N GLN A 353 1.09 6.27 13.00
CA GLN A 353 1.87 6.82 11.87
C GLN A 353 1.53 8.24 11.41
N LYS A 354 0.52 8.90 12.00
CA LYS A 354 0.14 10.27 11.66
C LYS A 354 1.36 11.18 11.80
N PHE A 355 1.50 12.13 10.88
CA PHE A 355 2.47 13.20 11.06
C PHE A 355 2.11 14.01 12.31
N ARG A 356 3.11 14.44 13.09
CA ARG A 356 2.88 15.27 14.29
C ARG A 356 2.28 16.63 13.91
N HIS A 357 2.72 17.21 12.79
CA HIS A 357 2.20 18.47 12.28
C HIS A 357 0.85 18.26 11.55
N PRO A 358 -0.25 18.92 11.97
CA PRO A 358 -1.60 18.61 11.49
C PRO A 358 -1.79 18.91 10.00
N GLU A 359 -1.21 20.00 9.50
CA GLU A 359 -1.30 20.41 8.09
C GLU A 359 -0.58 19.44 7.15
N VAL A 360 0.51 18.82 7.61
CA VAL A 360 1.26 17.81 6.86
C VAL A 360 0.44 16.52 6.78
N GLU A 361 -0.24 16.13 7.86
CA GLU A 361 -1.17 15.00 7.86
C GLU A 361 -2.38 15.27 6.94
N GLU A 362 -2.93 16.49 6.89
CA GLU A 362 -4.03 16.83 5.97
C GLU A 362 -3.59 16.83 4.50
N CYS A 363 -2.46 17.46 4.17
CA CYS A 363 -1.89 17.44 2.82
C CYS A 363 -1.66 15.99 2.34
N PHE A 364 -1.11 15.15 3.21
CA PHE A 364 -0.95 13.72 2.95
C PHE A 364 -2.30 12.98 2.81
N TYR A 365 -3.30 13.32 3.63
CA TYR A 365 -4.62 12.66 3.63
C TYR A 365 -5.30 12.80 2.26
N ARG A 366 -5.33 14.01 1.70
CA ARG A 366 -5.97 14.32 0.40
C ARG A 366 -5.38 13.48 -0.74
N TYR A 367 -4.07 13.24 -0.68
CA TYR A 367 -3.26 12.59 -1.72
C TYR A 367 -3.05 11.06 -1.53
N TRP A 368 -3.32 10.53 -0.34
CA TRP A 368 -3.06 9.15 0.12
C TRP A 368 -3.25 8.02 -0.91
N TYR A 369 -4.36 8.04 -1.65
CA TYR A 369 -4.77 6.97 -2.58
C TYR A 369 -4.44 7.31 -4.05
N LEU A 370 -3.95 8.53 -4.31
CA LEU A 370 -3.57 9.07 -5.63
C LEU A 370 -2.04 9.09 -5.85
N ILE A 371 -1.27 8.92 -4.76
CA ILE A 371 0.20 8.81 -4.68
C ILE A 371 0.84 7.68 -5.52
N ASP A 372 0.04 6.78 -6.09
CA ASP A 372 0.50 5.72 -6.99
C ASP A 372 0.17 5.96 -8.47
N PRO A 373 -1.07 6.31 -8.88
CA PRO A 373 -1.33 6.69 -10.28
C PRO A 373 -0.61 7.97 -10.70
N PHE A 374 -0.47 8.95 -9.79
CA PHE A 374 0.03 10.30 -10.09
C PHE A 374 1.17 10.73 -9.13
N PRO A 375 2.29 9.98 -9.05
CA PRO A 375 3.30 10.12 -7.99
C PRO A 375 3.98 11.50 -7.88
N TYR A 376 3.98 12.30 -8.95
CA TYR A 376 4.65 13.60 -9.02
C TYR A 376 3.70 14.80 -8.95
N GLU A 377 2.38 14.56 -8.99
CA GLU A 377 1.40 15.64 -8.98
C GLU A 377 1.26 16.33 -7.62
N ASN A 378 0.80 17.58 -7.63
CA ASN A 378 0.64 18.34 -6.39
C ASN A 378 -0.60 17.84 -5.61
N PRO A 379 -0.48 17.53 -4.30
CA PRO A 379 -1.60 17.11 -3.45
C PRO A 379 -2.85 18.00 -3.51
N ASN A 380 -2.69 19.29 -3.81
CA ASN A 380 -3.76 20.27 -3.87
C ASN A 380 -4.34 20.48 -5.29
N SER A 381 -3.96 19.66 -6.29
CA SER A 381 -4.56 19.74 -7.62
C SER A 381 -5.87 18.96 -7.72
N GLY A 382 -7.00 19.66 -7.82
CA GLY A 382 -8.32 19.06 -8.03
C GLY A 382 -8.39 18.12 -9.24
N SER A 383 -7.56 18.32 -10.27
CA SER A 383 -7.47 17.46 -11.46
C SER A 383 -7.27 15.98 -11.15
N LEU A 384 -6.55 15.64 -10.08
CA LEU A 384 -6.35 14.27 -9.61
C LEU A 384 -7.66 13.53 -9.29
N HIS A 385 -8.65 14.28 -8.83
CA HIS A 385 -9.91 13.76 -8.30
C HIS A 385 -10.96 13.50 -9.40
N GLN A 386 -10.72 13.99 -10.63
CA GLN A 386 -11.55 13.70 -11.79
C GLN A 386 -11.50 12.21 -12.20
N GLY A 387 -10.39 11.52 -11.94
CA GLY A 387 -10.09 10.18 -12.45
C GLY A 387 -10.29 9.00 -11.48
N VAL A 388 -10.72 9.24 -10.24
CA VAL A 388 -10.61 8.31 -9.10
C VAL A 388 -11.07 6.87 -9.38
N PHE A 389 -12.21 6.70 -10.07
CA PHE A 389 -12.75 5.37 -10.39
C PHE A 389 -11.74 4.47 -11.12
N ARG A 390 -10.87 5.04 -11.98
CA ARG A 390 -9.82 4.29 -12.71
C ARG A 390 -8.80 3.62 -11.78
N THR A 391 -8.62 4.16 -10.58
CA THR A 391 -7.69 3.66 -9.55
C THR A 391 -8.25 2.45 -8.79
N ILE A 392 -9.57 2.42 -8.55
CA ILE A 392 -10.24 1.37 -7.75
C ILE A 392 -10.89 0.26 -8.57
N ARG A 393 -11.19 0.47 -9.87
CA ARG A 393 -11.94 -0.48 -10.71
C ARG A 393 -11.47 -1.93 -10.62
N PHE A 394 -10.15 -2.18 -10.63
CA PHE A 394 -9.61 -3.54 -10.56
C PHE A 394 -9.84 -4.20 -9.20
N ALA A 395 -9.93 -3.43 -8.10
CA ALA A 395 -10.30 -3.97 -6.79
C ALA A 395 -11.79 -4.36 -6.73
N VAL A 396 -12.66 -3.57 -7.37
CA VAL A 396 -14.10 -3.89 -7.52
C VAL A 396 -14.28 -5.15 -8.37
N TYR A 397 -13.65 -5.22 -9.56
CA TYR A 397 -13.72 -6.41 -10.42
C TYR A 397 -13.14 -7.66 -9.75
N THR A 398 -11.98 -7.55 -9.07
CA THR A 398 -11.40 -8.70 -8.35
C THR A 398 -12.31 -9.18 -7.23
N LEU A 399 -12.99 -8.27 -6.51
CA LEU A 399 -13.97 -8.67 -5.49
C LEU A 399 -15.19 -9.36 -6.12
N LEU A 400 -15.73 -8.85 -7.24
CA LEU A 400 -16.86 -9.48 -7.93
C LEU A 400 -16.50 -10.91 -8.40
N LEU A 401 -15.32 -11.08 -9.01
CA LEU A 401 -14.81 -12.40 -9.40
C LEU A 401 -14.64 -13.34 -8.19
N ASN A 402 -14.11 -12.83 -7.07
CA ASN A 402 -14.00 -13.62 -5.84
C ASN A 402 -15.37 -14.05 -5.29
N GLN A 403 -16.39 -13.19 -5.30
CA GLN A 403 -17.75 -13.59 -4.87
C GLN A 403 -18.37 -14.63 -5.82
N PHE A 404 -18.02 -14.61 -7.10
CA PHE A 404 -18.46 -15.64 -8.05
C PHE A 404 -17.78 -17.00 -7.80
N VAL A 405 -16.48 -17.04 -7.48
CA VAL A 405 -15.83 -18.31 -7.05
C VAL A 405 -16.47 -18.84 -5.76
N LEU A 406 -16.80 -17.96 -4.81
CA LEU A 406 -17.47 -18.36 -3.57
C LEU A 406 -18.94 -18.76 -3.77
N LEU A 407 -19.62 -18.27 -4.81
CA LEU A 407 -20.95 -18.77 -5.22
C LEU A 407 -20.87 -20.20 -5.75
N LEU A 408 -19.88 -20.52 -6.58
CA LEU A 408 -19.63 -21.89 -7.07
C LEU A 408 -19.25 -22.85 -5.93
N GLN A 409 -18.71 -22.34 -4.82
CA GLN A 409 -18.51 -23.10 -3.59
C GLN A 409 -19.86 -23.31 -2.84
N ASP A 410 -20.69 -22.28 -2.72
CA ASP A 410 -21.98 -22.37 -2.03
C ASP A 410 -22.95 -23.35 -2.72
N ILE A 411 -23.08 -23.28 -4.05
CA ILE A 411 -23.88 -24.24 -4.84
C ILE A 411 -23.46 -25.68 -4.49
N LYS A 412 -22.15 -25.97 -4.48
CA LYS A 412 -21.67 -27.32 -4.18
C LYS A 412 -21.96 -27.78 -2.75
N PHE A 413 -21.71 -26.93 -1.74
CA PHE A 413 -21.77 -27.32 -0.32
C PHE A 413 -23.12 -27.08 0.38
N LEU A 414 -24.08 -26.44 -0.30
CA LEU A 414 -25.42 -26.13 0.22
C LEU A 414 -26.56 -26.64 -0.68
N GLU A 415 -26.34 -26.85 -1.98
CA GLU A 415 -27.37 -27.29 -2.94
C GLU A 415 -27.08 -28.69 -3.52
N VAL A 416 -25.86 -28.95 -4.02
CA VAL A 416 -25.53 -30.23 -4.70
C VAL A 416 -25.17 -31.34 -3.71
N LYS A 417 -24.37 -31.06 -2.68
CA LYS A 417 -24.01 -32.00 -1.60
C LYS A 417 -24.20 -31.32 -0.23
N PRO A 418 -25.45 -31.06 0.20
CA PRO A 418 -25.74 -30.50 1.51
C PRO A 418 -25.35 -31.46 2.64
N ASP A 419 -24.79 -30.91 3.71
CA ASP A 419 -24.60 -31.66 4.96
C ASP A 419 -25.93 -31.82 5.70
N LYS A 420 -26.05 -32.86 6.53
CA LYS A 420 -27.23 -33.17 7.37
C LYS A 420 -27.72 -32.03 8.29
N TYR A 421 -26.94 -30.96 8.44
CA TYR A 421 -27.22 -29.81 9.29
C TYR A 421 -27.53 -28.51 8.50
N VAL A 422 -27.41 -28.53 7.17
CA VAL A 422 -27.73 -27.42 6.27
C VAL A 422 -29.24 -27.39 5.99
N GLN A 423 -29.80 -26.21 5.84
CA GLN A 423 -31.16 -25.98 5.35
C GLN A 423 -31.12 -25.37 3.95
N ASP A 424 -32.12 -25.65 3.11
CA ASP A 424 -32.26 -25.05 1.77
C ASP A 424 -32.28 -23.50 1.81
N SER A 425 -32.72 -22.94 2.94
CA SER A 425 -32.69 -21.50 3.23
C SER A 425 -31.27 -20.94 3.38
N ASP A 426 -30.28 -21.72 3.83
CA ASP A 426 -28.88 -21.27 4.01
C ASP A 426 -28.24 -20.86 2.68
N PHE A 427 -28.58 -21.55 1.59
CA PHE A 427 -28.16 -21.17 0.24
C PHE A 427 -28.73 -19.80 -0.16
N ILE A 428 -30.03 -19.58 0.06
CA ILE A 428 -30.70 -18.30 -0.21
C ILE A 428 -30.07 -17.19 0.64
N TYR A 429 -29.80 -17.42 1.93
CA TYR A 429 -29.12 -16.47 2.80
C TYR A 429 -27.69 -16.15 2.31
N ALA A 430 -26.91 -17.14 1.88
CA ALA A 430 -25.57 -16.93 1.34
C ALA A 430 -25.60 -16.09 0.04
N VAL A 431 -26.49 -16.41 -0.89
CA VAL A 431 -26.68 -15.65 -2.15
C VAL A 431 -27.10 -14.19 -1.85
N VAL A 432 -28.05 -13.96 -0.95
CA VAL A 432 -28.50 -12.62 -0.56
C VAL A 432 -27.38 -11.81 0.12
N LEU A 433 -26.62 -12.41 1.04
CA LEU A 433 -25.51 -11.73 1.73
C LEU A 433 -24.34 -11.41 0.78
N ARG A 434 -24.10 -12.22 -0.26
CA ARG A 434 -23.11 -11.92 -1.31
C ARG A 434 -23.61 -10.88 -2.32
N PHE A 435 -24.73 -11.14 -3.00
CA PHE A 435 -25.15 -10.37 -4.18
C PHE A 435 -26.24 -9.33 -3.90
N GLY A 436 -27.02 -9.49 -2.83
CA GLY A 436 -27.95 -8.46 -2.34
C GLY A 436 -27.28 -7.42 -1.44
N VAL A 437 -26.29 -7.82 -0.62
CA VAL A 437 -25.61 -6.92 0.33
C VAL A 437 -24.18 -6.60 -0.10
N THR A 438 -23.27 -7.59 -0.13
CA THR A 438 -21.83 -7.33 -0.29
C THR A 438 -21.49 -6.64 -1.62
N VAL A 439 -21.90 -7.20 -2.76
CA VAL A 439 -21.56 -6.66 -4.09
C VAL A 439 -22.15 -5.26 -4.33
N PRO A 440 -23.44 -4.97 -4.04
CA PRO A 440 -24.01 -3.63 -4.17
C PRO A 440 -23.30 -2.59 -3.30
N LEU A 441 -22.87 -2.92 -2.09
CA LEU A 441 -22.12 -1.99 -1.22
C LEU A 441 -20.76 -1.59 -1.82
N TYR A 442 -20.03 -2.50 -2.48
CA TYR A 442 -18.79 -2.15 -3.17
C TYR A 442 -19.02 -1.31 -4.43
N PHE A 443 -20.13 -1.52 -5.16
CA PHE A 443 -20.53 -0.62 -6.24
C PHE A 443 -20.93 0.76 -5.72
N ALA A 444 -21.71 0.83 -4.63
CA ALA A 444 -22.08 2.08 -3.97
C ALA A 444 -20.84 2.86 -3.51
N ALA A 445 -19.83 2.19 -2.94
CA ALA A 445 -18.56 2.83 -2.56
C ALA A 445 -17.80 3.38 -3.78
N ALA A 446 -17.78 2.64 -4.89
CA ALA A 446 -17.14 3.10 -6.12
C ALA A 446 -17.86 4.29 -6.77
N LEU A 447 -19.19 4.30 -6.74
CA LEU A 447 -20.03 5.44 -7.18
C LEU A 447 -19.85 6.66 -6.26
N PHE A 448 -19.84 6.47 -4.94
CA PHE A 448 -19.62 7.53 -3.95
C PHE A 448 -18.27 8.24 -4.17
N MET A 449 -17.19 7.48 -4.41
CA MET A 449 -15.88 8.05 -4.77
C MET A 449 -15.91 8.85 -6.09
N TYR A 450 -16.66 8.36 -7.09
CA TYR A 450 -16.77 9.00 -8.40
C TYR A 450 -17.56 10.31 -8.34
N PHE A 451 -18.70 10.34 -7.65
CA PHE A 451 -19.51 11.55 -7.48
C PHE A 451 -18.80 12.60 -6.62
N LEU A 452 -18.26 12.23 -5.45
CA LEU A 452 -17.50 13.17 -4.62
C LEU A 452 -16.25 13.70 -5.34
N GLY A 453 -15.52 12.85 -6.07
CA GLY A 453 -14.35 13.27 -6.85
C GLY A 453 -14.69 14.25 -7.98
N LYS A 454 -15.82 14.03 -8.67
CA LYS A 454 -16.33 14.99 -9.65
C LYS A 454 -16.78 16.31 -9.03
N MET A 455 -17.48 16.29 -7.89
CA MET A 455 -17.89 17.52 -7.20
C MET A 455 -16.69 18.31 -6.65
N PHE A 456 -15.68 17.62 -6.11
CA PHE A 456 -14.42 18.24 -5.70
C PHE A 456 -13.68 18.88 -6.88
N TYR A 457 -13.59 18.18 -8.02
CA TYR A 457 -13.01 18.73 -9.25
C TYR A 457 -13.77 19.97 -9.74
N ALA A 458 -15.11 19.91 -9.82
CA ALA A 458 -15.94 21.03 -10.27
C ALA A 458 -15.81 22.25 -9.34
N LYS A 459 -15.76 22.04 -8.01
CA LYS A 459 -15.52 23.11 -7.05
C LYS A 459 -14.12 23.72 -7.20
N TRP A 460 -13.08 22.89 -7.36
CA TRP A 460 -11.71 23.37 -7.57
C TRP A 460 -11.54 24.16 -8.88
N VAL A 461 -12.23 23.76 -9.95
CA VAL A 461 -12.29 24.56 -11.20
C VAL A 461 -12.96 25.91 -10.94
N LYS A 462 -14.12 25.93 -10.26
CA LYS A 462 -14.80 27.20 -9.95
C LYS A 462 -13.92 28.10 -9.06
N GLU A 463 -13.27 27.57 -8.03
CA GLU A 463 -12.36 28.34 -7.17
C GLU A 463 -11.18 28.92 -7.97
N ALA A 464 -10.65 28.20 -8.95
CA ALA A 464 -9.60 28.69 -9.85
C ALA A 464 -10.13 29.76 -10.83
N GLU A 465 -11.36 29.63 -11.31
CA GLU A 465 -12.03 30.63 -12.16
C GLU A 465 -12.40 31.89 -11.39
N ASP A 466 -12.98 31.77 -10.19
CA ASP A 466 -13.28 32.89 -9.29
C ASP A 466 -11.99 33.64 -8.90
N ALA A 467 -10.90 32.92 -8.59
CA ALA A 467 -9.60 33.52 -8.29
C ALA A 467 -8.97 34.21 -9.51
N LYS A 468 -9.09 33.61 -10.71
CA LYS A 468 -8.67 34.24 -11.98
C LYS A 468 -9.46 35.51 -12.26
N ASN A 469 -10.78 35.48 -12.05
CA ASN A 469 -11.66 36.62 -12.27
C ASN A 469 -11.37 37.75 -11.26
N ALA A 470 -11.06 37.43 -10.01
CA ALA A 470 -10.61 38.39 -9.00
C ALA A 470 -9.21 38.97 -9.27
N ALA A 471 -8.30 38.20 -9.92
CA ALA A 471 -7.02 38.72 -10.39
C ALA A 471 -7.20 39.65 -11.61
N LEU A 472 -8.09 39.28 -12.54
CA LEU A 472 -8.44 40.11 -13.70
C LEU A 472 -9.09 41.43 -13.27
N SER A 473 -10.10 41.41 -12.39
CA SER A 473 -10.75 42.65 -11.94
C SER A 473 -9.81 43.58 -11.17
N ARG A 474 -8.88 43.05 -10.37
CA ARG A 474 -7.79 43.86 -9.78
C ARG A 474 -6.88 44.49 -10.83
N THR A 475 -6.66 43.81 -11.95
CA THR A 475 -5.86 44.34 -13.07
C THR A 475 -6.62 45.42 -13.84
N THR A 476 -7.94 45.24 -14.04
CA THR A 476 -8.81 46.25 -14.67
C THR A 476 -8.94 47.52 -13.81
N ASN A 477 -9.17 47.37 -12.51
CA ASN A 477 -9.35 48.50 -11.60
C ASN A 477 -8.07 49.36 -11.49
N ALA A 478 -6.89 48.77 -11.66
CA ALA A 478 -5.61 49.50 -11.75
C ALA A 478 -5.45 50.31 -13.07
N HIS A 479 -6.45 50.28 -13.96
CA HIS A 479 -6.56 51.08 -15.18
C HIS A 479 -7.91 51.85 -15.25
N SER A 480 -8.60 52.05 -14.11
CA SER A 480 -9.90 52.75 -14.09
C SER A 480 -10.15 53.55 -12.81
N GLU A 481 -9.18 54.39 -12.41
CA GLU A 481 -9.40 55.52 -11.51
C GLU A 481 -9.58 56.84 -12.30
N ILE A 482 -10.68 56.96 -13.05
CA ILE A 482 -11.19 58.23 -13.58
C ILE A 482 -12.73 58.26 -13.46
N ASP A 483 -13.24 59.23 -12.70
CA ASP A 483 -14.59 59.82 -12.59
C ASP A 483 -15.88 59.02 -12.89
N ILE A 484 -16.57 58.64 -11.79
CA ILE A 484 -17.73 59.36 -11.21
C ILE A 484 -19.12 59.38 -11.94
N GLN A 485 -20.10 58.83 -11.19
CA GLN A 485 -21.53 59.19 -11.02
C GLN A 485 -22.69 58.77 -11.97
N ASP A 486 -23.86 58.77 -11.31
CA ASP A 486 -25.25 58.87 -11.75
C ASP A 486 -25.89 57.81 -12.67
N VAL A 487 -26.50 56.81 -12.02
CA VAL A 487 -27.86 56.34 -12.37
C VAL A 487 -28.71 56.28 -11.09
N LYS A 488 -29.71 57.15 -10.96
CA LYS A 488 -30.82 56.96 -10.02
C LYS A 488 -31.78 55.91 -10.59
N VAL A 489 -32.19 54.94 -9.79
CA VAL A 489 -33.25 53.99 -10.13
C VAL A 489 -34.48 54.32 -9.28
N GLU A 490 -35.55 54.78 -9.93
CA GLU A 490 -36.82 55.07 -9.26
C GLU A 490 -37.64 53.79 -9.05
N THR A 491 -37.81 53.37 -7.79
CA THR A 491 -38.69 52.26 -7.44
C THR A 491 -40.14 52.71 -7.31
N ASN A 492 -40.90 52.68 -8.41
CA ASN A 492 -42.36 52.70 -8.37
C ASN A 492 -42.90 51.26 -8.37
N GLY A 493 -43.54 50.85 -7.26
CA GLY A 493 -44.11 49.51 -7.11
C GLY A 493 -45.42 49.55 -6.34
N ASN A 494 -46.53 49.29 -7.04
CA ASN A 494 -47.88 49.28 -6.48
C ASN A 494 -48.62 48.02 -6.96
N GLY A 495 -49.13 47.21 -6.03
CA GLY A 495 -50.10 46.14 -6.31
C GLY A 495 -49.69 44.70 -5.94
N ALA A 496 -50.71 43.89 -5.59
CA ALA A 496 -50.70 42.42 -5.50
C ALA A 496 -49.80 41.74 -4.43
N ALA A 497 -49.80 42.23 -3.19
CA ALA A 497 -49.26 41.47 -2.05
C ALA A 497 -50.28 40.46 -1.50
N ASP A 498 -50.04 39.16 -1.75
CA ASP A 498 -50.33 38.03 -0.82
C ASP A 498 -49.74 36.72 -1.39
N GLY A 499 -50.12 36.39 -2.64
CA GLY A 499 -49.76 35.11 -3.28
C GLY A 499 -48.28 34.96 -3.66
N ASP A 500 -47.63 36.04 -4.09
CA ASP A 500 -46.21 36.01 -4.45
C ASP A 500 -45.27 36.08 -3.23
N GLU A 501 -45.72 36.58 -2.07
CA GLU A 501 -44.89 36.52 -0.85
C GLU A 501 -44.71 35.06 -0.40
N LEU A 502 -45.79 34.26 -0.42
CA LEU A 502 -45.72 32.82 -0.13
C LEU A 502 -44.83 32.06 -1.13
N ARG A 503 -44.88 32.41 -2.42
CA ARG A 503 -44.00 31.81 -3.45
C ARG A 503 -42.55 32.25 -3.30
N LEU A 504 -42.29 33.53 -3.10
CA LEU A 504 -40.96 34.08 -2.85
C LEU A 504 -40.35 33.45 -1.59
N LYS A 505 -41.13 33.32 -0.51
CA LYS A 505 -40.73 32.67 0.73
C LYS A 505 -40.43 31.18 0.53
N LEU A 506 -41.25 30.43 -0.22
CA LEU A 506 -40.98 29.03 -0.54
C LEU A 506 -39.71 28.88 -1.41
N VAL A 507 -39.49 29.78 -2.36
CA VAL A 507 -38.28 29.82 -3.21
C VAL A 507 -37.04 30.22 -2.40
N VAL A 508 -37.17 31.16 -1.46
CA VAL A 508 -36.11 31.56 -0.53
C VAL A 508 -35.79 30.46 0.47
N ASP A 509 -36.78 29.77 1.04
CA ASP A 509 -36.55 28.62 1.92
C ASP A 509 -35.95 27.44 1.16
N ALA A 510 -36.41 27.15 -0.06
CA ALA A 510 -35.77 26.18 -0.95
C ALA A 510 -34.32 26.57 -1.30
N ALA A 511 -34.05 27.84 -1.60
CA ALA A 511 -32.71 28.35 -1.86
C ALA A 511 -31.83 28.29 -0.61
N VAL A 512 -32.35 28.60 0.57
CA VAL A 512 -31.64 28.52 1.86
C VAL A 512 -31.40 27.07 2.27
N ILE A 513 -32.29 26.13 1.95
CA ILE A 513 -32.05 24.68 2.11
C ILE A 513 -31.01 24.20 1.08
N GLN A 514 -31.05 24.71 -0.15
CA GLN A 514 -30.06 24.42 -1.19
C GLN A 514 -28.67 24.96 -0.81
N ASP A 515 -28.57 26.16 -0.25
CA ASP A 515 -27.29 26.72 0.19
C ASP A 515 -26.81 26.05 1.49
N LYS A 516 -27.67 25.79 2.48
CA LYS A 516 -27.30 24.98 3.67
C LYS A 516 -26.84 23.55 3.31
N THR A 517 -27.34 22.98 2.22
CA THR A 517 -26.83 21.69 1.70
C THR A 517 -25.56 21.85 0.87
N ARG A 518 -25.40 22.94 0.09
CA ARG A 518 -24.12 23.29 -0.55
C ARG A 518 -23.02 23.59 0.46
N ASP A 519 -23.33 24.21 1.60
CA ASP A 519 -22.41 24.48 2.70
C ASP A 519 -21.98 23.21 3.42
N ARG A 520 -22.93 22.33 3.78
CA ARG A 520 -22.61 21.00 4.33
C ARG A 520 -21.76 20.18 3.35
N VAL A 521 -22.05 20.25 2.05
CA VAL A 521 -21.23 19.63 1.01
C VAL A 521 -19.87 20.34 0.90
N ALA A 522 -19.79 21.66 0.99
CA ALA A 522 -18.55 22.44 0.96
C ALA A 522 -17.62 22.09 2.13
N ASP A 523 -18.17 21.96 3.34
CA ASP A 523 -17.46 21.49 4.53
C ASP A 523 -16.94 20.06 4.33
N VAL A 524 -17.80 19.15 3.90
CA VAL A 524 -17.43 17.75 3.62
C VAL A 524 -16.40 17.64 2.49
N LEU A 525 -16.41 18.56 1.51
CA LEU A 525 -15.43 18.60 0.42
C LEU A 525 -14.08 19.19 0.85
N LEU A 526 -14.06 20.26 1.66
CA LEU A 526 -12.84 21.04 1.95
C LEU A 526 -12.19 20.80 3.31
N ASN A 527 -12.96 20.55 4.38
CA ASN A 527 -12.47 20.70 5.75
C ASN A 527 -11.84 19.41 6.33
N LYS A 528 -10.71 19.57 7.07
CA LYS A 528 -10.07 18.53 7.92
C LYS A 528 -9.89 17.15 7.25
N GLY A 529 -9.36 17.15 6.03
CA GLY A 529 -9.11 16.00 5.16
C GLY A 529 -10.05 15.90 3.96
N GLY A 530 -11.12 16.70 3.93
CA GLY A 530 -12.08 16.80 2.83
C GLY A 530 -12.78 15.48 2.50
N TYR A 531 -13.31 15.38 1.27
CA TYR A 531 -14.20 14.27 0.87
C TYR A 531 -13.53 12.89 0.94
N VAL A 532 -12.20 12.87 0.88
CA VAL A 532 -11.37 11.67 1.02
C VAL A 532 -11.57 11.02 2.40
N ARG A 533 -11.83 11.82 3.44
CA ARG A 533 -12.11 11.31 4.78
C ARG A 533 -13.46 10.60 4.86
N SER A 534 -14.52 11.21 4.32
CA SER A 534 -15.84 10.58 4.21
C SER A 534 -15.78 9.31 3.34
N THR A 535 -14.99 9.34 2.26
CA THR A 535 -14.70 8.17 1.41
C THR A 535 -14.04 7.04 2.18
N GLN A 536 -13.02 7.33 3.00
CA GLN A 536 -12.31 6.32 3.80
C GLN A 536 -13.24 5.71 4.87
N ILE A 537 -14.06 6.53 5.54
CA ILE A 537 -15.05 6.07 6.51
C ILE A 537 -16.07 5.15 5.84
N PHE A 538 -16.69 5.57 4.73
CA PHE A 538 -17.68 4.76 4.00
C PHE A 538 -17.07 3.45 3.48
N SER A 539 -15.85 3.49 2.94
CA SER A 539 -15.13 2.28 2.50
C SER A 539 -14.84 1.32 3.67
N SER A 540 -14.53 1.85 4.87
CA SER A 540 -14.33 1.03 6.06
C SER A 540 -15.63 0.40 6.57
N LEU A 541 -16.77 1.09 6.44
CA LEU A 541 -18.09 0.54 6.76
C LEU A 541 -18.50 -0.57 5.78
N VAL A 542 -18.23 -0.40 4.48
CA VAL A 542 -18.46 -1.45 3.46
C VAL A 542 -17.58 -2.68 3.71
N ILE A 543 -16.32 -2.48 4.11
CA ILE A 543 -15.44 -3.58 4.55
C ILE A 543 -15.97 -4.25 5.82
N ALA A 544 -16.41 -3.49 6.82
CA ALA A 544 -16.99 -4.01 8.05
C ALA A 544 -18.23 -4.89 7.75
N CYS A 545 -19.13 -4.40 6.90
CA CYS A 545 -20.31 -5.14 6.47
C CYS A 545 -19.95 -6.42 5.69
N HIS A 546 -18.97 -6.36 4.78
CA HIS A 546 -18.48 -7.56 4.07
C HIS A 546 -17.92 -8.63 5.02
N VAL A 547 -17.09 -8.23 6.00
CA VAL A 547 -16.55 -9.17 6.99
C VAL A 547 -17.66 -9.72 7.90
N ALA A 548 -18.65 -8.89 8.25
CA ALA A 548 -19.83 -9.32 9.00
C ALA A 548 -20.68 -10.32 8.21
N CYS A 549 -20.95 -10.08 6.92
CA CYS A 549 -21.68 -11.01 6.05
C CYS A 549 -20.98 -12.38 5.99
N MET A 550 -19.66 -12.42 5.80
CA MET A 550 -18.90 -13.68 5.79
C MET A 550 -18.89 -14.37 7.17
N GLY A 551 -18.90 -13.59 8.26
CA GLY A 551 -19.09 -14.10 9.62
C GLY A 551 -20.47 -14.72 9.84
N ILE A 552 -21.53 -14.06 9.35
CA ILE A 552 -22.91 -14.55 9.47
C ILE A 552 -23.10 -15.85 8.67
N ILE A 553 -22.57 -15.93 7.44
CA ILE A 553 -22.59 -17.17 6.64
C ILE A 553 -21.83 -18.30 7.37
N LEU A 554 -20.63 -18.01 7.90
CA LEU A 554 -19.85 -18.96 8.70
C LEU A 554 -20.64 -19.47 9.91
N LEU A 555 -21.30 -18.57 10.65
CA LEU A 555 -22.09 -18.92 11.82
C LEU A 555 -23.29 -19.79 11.43
N ALA A 556 -24.15 -19.35 10.51
CA ALA A 556 -25.35 -20.09 10.09
C ALA A 556 -25.02 -21.52 9.61
N VAL A 557 -24.06 -21.63 8.68
CA VAL A 557 -23.60 -22.93 8.12
C VAL A 557 -22.85 -23.79 9.16
N SER A 558 -22.45 -23.21 10.32
CA SER A 558 -21.89 -23.96 11.45
C SER A 558 -22.91 -24.42 12.49
N THR A 559 -24.04 -23.74 12.64
CA THR A 559 -24.99 -24.00 13.72
C THR A 559 -26.11 -24.95 13.35
N GLY A 560 -26.60 -24.89 12.09
CA GLY A 560 -27.84 -25.56 11.71
C GLY A 560 -29.05 -25.06 12.52
N SER A 561 -30.12 -25.87 12.60
CA SER A 561 -31.33 -25.50 13.35
C SER A 561 -31.13 -25.61 14.88
N PRO A 562 -31.40 -24.55 15.66
CA PRO A 562 -31.30 -24.58 17.12
C PRO A 562 -32.16 -25.65 17.80
N ALA A 563 -33.22 -26.13 17.14
CA ALA A 563 -34.15 -27.13 17.69
C ALA A 563 -33.54 -28.55 17.82
N LEU A 564 -32.43 -28.85 17.13
CA LEU A 564 -31.72 -30.14 17.24
C LEU A 564 -30.34 -30.01 17.90
N ALA A 565 -29.79 -28.79 18.01
CA ALA A 565 -28.37 -28.54 18.30
C ALA A 565 -28.02 -28.55 19.80
N GLY A 566 -28.44 -29.59 20.55
CA GLY A 566 -27.97 -29.83 21.93
C GLY A 566 -26.46 -30.11 22.04
N LYS A 567 -25.77 -30.27 20.90
CA LYS A 567 -24.32 -30.18 20.74
C LYS A 567 -24.06 -29.28 19.53
N GLY A 568 -23.36 -28.16 19.73
CA GLY A 568 -23.10 -27.17 18.67
C GLY A 568 -22.29 -27.76 17.51
N GLY A 569 -22.65 -27.41 16.28
CA GLY A 569 -22.02 -27.95 15.08
C GLY A 569 -20.56 -27.52 14.91
N LYS A 570 -19.78 -28.37 14.22
CA LYS A 570 -18.39 -28.07 13.87
C LYS A 570 -18.37 -27.17 12.63
N PRO A 571 -17.81 -25.94 12.67
CA PRO A 571 -17.82 -25.04 11.52
C PRO A 571 -17.04 -25.63 10.34
N LYS A 572 -17.64 -25.59 9.15
CA LYS A 572 -17.04 -26.08 7.90
C LYS A 572 -15.73 -25.30 7.60
N PRO A 573 -14.54 -25.96 7.52
CA PRO A 573 -13.26 -25.26 7.37
C PRO A 573 -13.16 -24.37 6.12
N VAL A 574 -13.87 -24.69 5.04
CA VAL A 574 -13.84 -23.91 3.79
C VAL A 574 -14.56 -22.56 3.95
N TYR A 575 -15.66 -22.51 4.71
CA TYR A 575 -16.34 -21.25 5.07
C TYR A 575 -15.48 -20.41 6.02
N TYR A 576 -14.80 -21.06 6.96
CA TYR A 576 -13.84 -20.39 7.83
C TYR A 576 -12.67 -19.78 7.03
N MET A 577 -12.12 -20.49 6.05
CA MET A 577 -11.13 -19.92 5.11
C MET A 577 -11.67 -18.75 4.30
N GLY A 578 -12.94 -18.79 3.89
CA GLY A 578 -13.64 -17.65 3.27
C GLY A 578 -13.68 -16.42 4.18
N PHE A 579 -14.10 -16.59 5.44
CA PHE A 579 -14.09 -15.54 6.45
C PHE A 579 -12.68 -14.97 6.71
N LEU A 580 -11.67 -15.82 6.87
CA LEU A 580 -10.27 -15.39 7.04
C LEU A 580 -9.76 -14.59 5.83
N ASN A 581 -10.10 -15.02 4.61
CA ASN A 581 -9.77 -14.29 3.40
C ASN A 581 -10.47 -12.92 3.32
N ALA A 582 -11.69 -12.79 3.85
CA ALA A 582 -12.42 -11.52 3.95
C ALA A 582 -11.82 -10.56 4.99
N VAL A 583 -11.41 -11.05 6.17
CA VAL A 583 -10.64 -10.27 7.16
C VAL A 583 -9.34 -9.75 6.51
N LEU A 584 -8.59 -10.64 5.84
CA LEU A 584 -7.36 -10.28 5.12
C LEU A 584 -7.60 -9.42 3.87
N PHE A 585 -8.83 -9.34 3.33
CA PHE A 585 -9.12 -8.48 2.18
C PHE A 585 -8.92 -7.02 2.55
N ALA A 586 -9.38 -6.58 3.72
CA ALA A 586 -9.15 -5.21 4.22
C ALA A 586 -7.67 -4.81 4.19
N HIS A 587 -6.79 -5.76 4.49
CA HIS A 587 -5.35 -5.55 4.62
C HIS A 587 -4.56 -5.74 3.31
N ARG A 588 -5.08 -6.52 2.34
CA ARG A 588 -4.46 -6.79 1.02
C ARG A 588 -5.05 -5.96 -0.13
N SER A 589 -6.27 -5.42 0.01
CA SER A 589 -7.07 -4.91 -1.11
C SER A 589 -6.48 -3.70 -1.83
N GLY A 590 -6.85 -3.54 -3.11
CA GLY A 590 -6.59 -2.35 -3.91
C GLY A 590 -7.52 -1.16 -3.61
N PHE A 591 -8.46 -1.30 -2.66
CA PHE A 591 -9.35 -0.22 -2.21
C PHE A 591 -8.64 0.91 -1.43
N ARG A 592 -7.36 0.71 -1.04
CA ARG A 592 -6.50 1.74 -0.42
C ARG A 592 -7.13 2.40 0.81
N VAL A 593 -7.72 1.60 1.70
CA VAL A 593 -8.14 2.08 3.02
C VAL A 593 -6.89 2.22 3.91
N ARG A 594 -6.81 3.33 4.66
CA ARG A 594 -5.71 3.60 5.60
C ARG A 594 -5.66 2.57 6.72
N PHE A 595 -4.46 2.27 7.23
CA PHE A 595 -4.30 1.12 8.12
C PHE A 595 -5.12 1.24 9.42
N ILE A 596 -5.29 2.46 9.96
CA ILE A 596 -6.08 2.69 11.18
C ILE A 596 -7.53 2.24 10.98
N TYR A 597 -8.19 2.67 9.90
CA TYR A 597 -9.59 2.31 9.66
C TYR A 597 -9.72 0.82 9.38
N ALA A 598 -8.90 0.28 8.47
CA ALA A 598 -8.93 -1.15 8.13
C ALA A 598 -8.75 -2.02 9.38
N THR A 599 -7.74 -1.71 10.22
CA THR A 599 -7.45 -2.43 11.46
C THR A 599 -8.56 -2.30 12.49
N TYR A 600 -9.10 -1.09 12.72
CA TYR A 600 -10.15 -0.90 13.71
C TYR A 600 -11.47 -1.59 13.30
N THR A 601 -11.87 -1.47 12.03
CA THR A 601 -13.11 -2.11 11.56
C THR A 601 -13.01 -3.63 11.49
N THR A 602 -11.86 -4.20 11.06
CA THR A 602 -11.70 -5.66 11.09
C THR A 602 -11.60 -6.17 12.53
N PHE A 603 -10.94 -5.46 13.44
CA PHE A 603 -10.87 -5.85 14.85
C PHE A 603 -12.26 -5.94 15.50
N VAL A 604 -13.06 -4.87 15.42
CA VAL A 604 -14.38 -4.82 16.07
C VAL A 604 -15.32 -5.90 15.52
N VAL A 605 -15.34 -6.09 14.19
CA VAL A 605 -16.21 -7.11 13.56
C VAL A 605 -15.71 -8.53 13.85
N ALA A 606 -14.40 -8.79 13.74
CA ALA A 606 -13.85 -10.11 14.03
C ALA A 606 -14.00 -10.49 15.52
N LEU A 607 -13.84 -9.53 16.43
CA LEU A 607 -14.08 -9.73 17.86
C LEU A 607 -15.57 -10.04 18.14
N GLY A 608 -16.50 -9.30 17.53
CA GLY A 608 -17.93 -9.58 17.65
C GLY A 608 -18.31 -10.98 17.15
N ILE A 609 -17.76 -11.39 15.99
CA ILE A 609 -17.95 -12.75 15.44
C ILE A 609 -17.35 -13.81 16.37
N VAL A 610 -16.13 -13.61 16.89
CA VAL A 610 -15.48 -14.54 17.82
C VAL A 610 -16.27 -14.67 19.13
N ILE A 611 -16.85 -13.58 19.65
CA ILE A 611 -17.71 -13.63 20.84
C ILE A 611 -18.98 -14.44 20.56
N ALA A 612 -19.73 -14.12 19.49
CA ALA A 612 -20.93 -14.86 19.11
C ALA A 612 -20.63 -16.35 18.86
N ALA A 613 -19.53 -16.65 18.16
CA ALA A 613 -19.06 -18.00 17.91
C ALA A 613 -18.71 -18.77 19.21
N SER A 614 -18.04 -18.09 20.16
CA SER A 614 -17.69 -18.70 21.46
C SER A 614 -18.90 -19.08 22.30
N GLN A 615 -20.06 -18.44 22.09
CA GLN A 615 -21.33 -18.80 22.74
C GLN A 615 -22.01 -20.02 22.07
N LEU A 616 -21.64 -20.37 20.84
CA LEU A 616 -22.31 -21.40 20.03
C LEU A 616 -21.58 -22.76 20.06
N SER A 617 -20.24 -22.78 20.03
CA SER A 617 -19.46 -24.01 20.25
C SER A 617 -18.05 -23.71 20.83
N PRO A 618 -17.92 -23.56 22.17
CA PRO A 618 -16.70 -23.06 22.82
C PRO A 618 -15.41 -23.81 22.46
N GLU A 619 -15.46 -25.15 22.40
CA GLU A 619 -14.26 -26.00 22.26
C GLU A 619 -13.55 -25.84 20.92
N TYR A 620 -14.32 -25.67 19.84
CA TYR A 620 -13.78 -25.45 18.49
C TYR A 620 -13.45 -23.97 18.26
N TYR A 621 -14.30 -23.04 18.71
CA TYR A 621 -14.09 -21.62 18.40
C TYR A 621 -12.94 -20.97 19.17
N LEU A 622 -12.47 -21.53 20.28
CA LEU A 622 -11.24 -21.07 20.94
C LEU A 622 -9.99 -21.26 20.07
N GLU A 623 -9.92 -22.34 19.30
CA GLU A 623 -8.85 -22.62 18.34
C GLU A 623 -8.90 -21.66 17.15
N TYR A 624 -10.10 -21.49 16.58
CA TYR A 624 -10.35 -20.54 15.50
C TYR A 624 -10.15 -19.07 15.91
N ALA A 625 -10.37 -18.71 17.18
CA ALA A 625 -10.04 -17.40 17.73
C ALA A 625 -8.51 -17.16 17.77
N GLY A 626 -7.73 -18.20 18.07
CA GLY A 626 -6.26 -18.16 17.97
C GLY A 626 -5.77 -17.86 16.56
N PHE A 627 -6.29 -18.58 15.56
CA PHE A 627 -5.97 -18.33 14.15
C PHE A 627 -6.41 -16.93 13.68
N VAL A 628 -7.61 -16.47 14.04
CA VAL A 628 -8.07 -15.08 13.76
C VAL A 628 -7.12 -14.05 14.37
N SER A 629 -6.67 -14.26 15.61
CA SER A 629 -5.77 -13.35 16.32
C SER A 629 -4.41 -13.24 15.63
N VAL A 630 -3.82 -14.36 15.20
CA VAL A 630 -2.57 -14.38 14.41
C VAL A 630 -2.76 -13.65 13.08
N ILE A 631 -3.83 -13.97 12.35
CA ILE A 631 -4.15 -13.38 11.05
C ILE A 631 -4.36 -11.87 11.15
N PHE A 632 -5.01 -11.39 12.22
CA PHE A 632 -5.20 -9.97 12.49
C PHE A 632 -3.87 -9.24 12.71
N VAL A 633 -2.96 -9.80 13.52
CA VAL A 633 -1.63 -9.20 13.74
C VAL A 633 -0.81 -9.17 12.44
N LEU A 634 -0.81 -10.25 11.66
CA LEU A 634 -0.12 -10.31 10.37
C LEU A 634 -0.72 -9.33 9.34
N GLY A 635 -2.06 -9.21 9.29
CA GLY A 635 -2.76 -8.23 8.46
C GLY A 635 -2.44 -6.79 8.85
N MET A 636 -2.41 -6.48 10.15
CA MET A 636 -2.00 -5.19 10.67
C MET A 636 -0.56 -4.84 10.24
N MET A 637 0.39 -5.79 10.33
CA MET A 637 1.77 -5.59 9.88
C MET A 637 1.88 -5.27 8.38
N ILE A 638 1.02 -5.85 7.54
CA ILE A 638 0.93 -5.59 6.09
C ILE A 638 0.43 -4.17 5.82
N SER A 639 -0.67 -3.75 6.44
CA SER A 639 -1.21 -2.40 6.22
C SER A 639 -0.35 -1.29 6.84
N TYR A 640 0.26 -1.57 8.01
CA TYR A 640 1.24 -0.69 8.64
C TYR A 640 2.48 -0.51 7.74
N GLU A 641 2.91 -1.54 7.01
CA GLU A 641 3.97 -1.40 6.00
C GLU A 641 3.54 -0.52 4.82
N GLU A 642 2.35 -0.74 4.25
CA GLU A 642 1.91 0.03 3.09
C GLU A 642 1.72 1.52 3.41
N GLU A 643 1.18 1.89 4.60
CA GLU A 643 1.10 3.30 5.02
C GLU A 643 2.49 3.89 5.30
N ASN A 644 3.41 3.13 5.91
CA ASN A 644 4.79 3.57 6.17
C ASN A 644 5.55 3.84 4.86
N LEU A 645 5.39 2.98 3.84
CA LEU A 645 6.02 3.15 2.52
C LEU A 645 5.46 4.37 1.77
N ARG A 646 4.14 4.60 1.81
CA ARG A 646 3.49 5.78 1.21
C ARG A 646 3.89 7.08 1.92
N ARG A 647 3.99 7.08 3.26
CA ARG A 647 4.49 8.23 4.06
C ARG A 647 5.96 8.53 3.77
N THR A 648 6.79 7.49 3.71
CA THR A 648 8.22 7.63 3.35
C THR A 648 8.36 8.21 1.94
N PHE A 649 7.56 7.74 0.98
CA PHE A 649 7.54 8.32 -0.38
C PHE A 649 7.15 9.80 -0.37
N PHE A 650 6.13 10.20 0.41
CA PHE A 650 5.68 11.59 0.49
C PHE A 650 6.78 12.53 0.99
N VAL A 651 7.51 12.14 2.05
CA VAL A 651 8.65 12.91 2.55
C VAL A 651 9.80 12.95 1.55
N LEU A 652 10.24 11.80 1.00
CA LEU A 652 11.32 11.73 0.01
C LEU A 652 11.01 12.55 -1.26
N LYS A 653 9.78 12.45 -1.77
CA LYS A 653 9.30 13.28 -2.89
C LYS A 653 9.45 14.77 -2.57
N SER A 654 8.97 15.19 -1.40
CA SER A 654 8.94 16.59 -0.99
C SER A 654 10.35 17.20 -0.94
N ILE A 655 11.31 16.49 -0.35
CA ILE A 655 12.71 16.93 -0.29
C ILE A 655 13.32 17.03 -1.70
N ARG A 656 13.11 16.00 -2.53
CA ARG A 656 13.62 15.99 -3.92
C ARG A 656 12.93 17.05 -4.82
N THR A 657 11.71 17.49 -4.52
CA THR A 657 11.10 18.67 -5.17
C THR A 657 11.90 19.93 -4.88
N LEU A 658 12.30 20.17 -3.63
CA LEU A 658 13.05 21.37 -3.25
C LEU A 658 14.48 21.36 -3.83
N GLU A 659 15.16 20.22 -3.79
CA GLU A 659 16.46 20.02 -4.43
C GLU A 659 16.40 20.28 -5.94
N PHE A 660 15.39 19.73 -6.63
CA PHE A 660 15.18 20.02 -8.05
C PHE A 660 14.89 21.50 -8.29
N GLU A 661 14.06 22.15 -7.48
CA GLU A 661 13.80 23.59 -7.63
C GLU A 661 15.07 24.42 -7.48
N GLU A 662 15.94 24.11 -6.50
CA GLU A 662 17.21 24.80 -6.32
C GLU A 662 18.16 24.56 -7.50
N TRP A 663 18.36 23.31 -7.89
CA TRP A 663 19.14 22.96 -9.08
C TRP A 663 18.60 23.64 -10.35
N PHE A 664 17.28 23.64 -10.54
CA PHE A 664 16.63 24.27 -11.69
C PHE A 664 16.77 25.80 -11.64
N ARG A 665 16.72 26.44 -10.47
CA ARG A 665 17.05 27.87 -10.30
C ARG A 665 18.52 28.15 -10.64
N VAL A 666 19.46 27.27 -10.30
CA VAL A 666 20.89 27.40 -10.69
C VAL A 666 21.07 27.24 -12.20
N VAL A 667 20.45 26.25 -12.84
CA VAL A 667 20.43 26.09 -14.30
C VAL A 667 19.74 27.29 -15.00
N LEU A 668 18.72 27.87 -14.36
CA LEU A 668 18.08 29.11 -14.81
C LEU A 668 18.94 30.37 -14.61
N ARG A 669 20.00 30.32 -13.79
CA ARG A 669 21.00 31.39 -13.63
C ARG A 669 22.20 31.29 -14.58
N LEU A 670 22.41 30.16 -15.27
CA LEU A 670 23.44 30.05 -16.30
C LEU A 670 23.27 31.15 -17.36
N GLN A 671 24.27 32.04 -17.45
CA GLN A 671 24.24 33.22 -18.32
C GLN A 671 23.88 32.88 -19.77
N GLY A 672 23.23 33.82 -20.46
CA GLY A 672 22.84 33.67 -21.86
C GLY A 672 23.99 33.27 -22.77
N TRP A 673 25.21 33.76 -22.51
CA TRP A 673 26.41 33.39 -23.27
C TRP A 673 26.79 31.91 -23.11
N VAL A 674 26.61 31.31 -21.92
CA VAL A 674 26.86 29.87 -21.71
C VAL A 674 25.78 29.05 -22.41
N ARG A 675 24.50 29.46 -22.33
CA ARG A 675 23.41 28.80 -23.06
C ARG A 675 23.65 28.82 -24.55
N GLU A 676 24.08 29.96 -25.10
CA GLU A 676 24.32 30.11 -26.52
C GLU A 676 25.61 29.40 -26.96
N HIS A 677 26.65 29.37 -26.12
CA HIS A 677 27.84 28.54 -26.38
C HIS A 677 27.49 27.04 -26.36
N VAL A 678 26.71 26.57 -25.39
CA VAL A 678 26.21 25.18 -25.34
C VAL A 678 25.30 24.89 -26.52
N ARG A 679 24.41 25.81 -26.92
CA ARG A 679 23.55 25.67 -28.10
C ARG A 679 24.37 25.56 -29.39
N LYS A 680 25.37 26.43 -29.58
CA LYS A 680 26.31 26.38 -30.71
C LYS A 680 27.14 25.10 -30.70
N LYS A 681 27.61 24.64 -29.52
CA LYS A 681 28.37 23.38 -29.39
C LYS A 681 27.49 22.16 -29.66
N LEU A 682 26.25 22.12 -29.17
CA LEU A 682 25.26 21.09 -29.45
C LEU A 682 24.83 21.09 -30.93
N HIS A 683 24.71 22.26 -31.56
CA HIS A 683 24.47 22.39 -33.00
C HIS A 683 25.68 21.92 -33.82
N LYS A 684 26.91 22.20 -33.37
CA LYS A 684 28.15 21.70 -33.98
C LYS A 684 28.30 20.18 -33.84
N VAL A 685 27.85 19.59 -32.73
CA VAL A 685 27.78 18.14 -32.53
C VAL A 685 26.66 17.52 -33.36
N ARG A 686 25.45 18.10 -33.40
CA ARG A 686 24.35 17.62 -34.26
C ARG A 686 24.68 17.73 -35.74
N SER A 687 25.35 18.79 -36.19
CA SER A 687 25.78 18.92 -37.60
C SER A 687 26.94 18.00 -37.96
N LYS A 688 27.90 17.75 -37.06
CA LYS A 688 28.89 16.68 -37.24
C LYS A 688 28.23 15.30 -37.32
N GLY A 689 27.45 14.93 -36.31
CA GLY A 689 26.74 13.65 -36.28
C GLY A 689 25.75 13.48 -37.44
N SER A 690 25.09 14.56 -37.89
CA SER A 690 24.22 14.52 -39.06
C SER A 690 24.96 14.43 -40.38
N LYS A 691 26.23 14.90 -40.47
CA LYS A 691 27.10 14.59 -41.60
C LYS A 691 27.53 13.13 -41.55
N GLU A 692 28.09 12.66 -40.45
CA GLU A 692 28.46 11.24 -40.24
C GLU A 692 27.28 10.26 -40.49
N ILE A 693 26.03 10.65 -40.17
CA ILE A 693 24.78 9.88 -40.40
C ILE A 693 24.20 10.06 -41.83
N SER A 694 24.65 11.08 -42.56
CA SER A 694 24.36 11.27 -44.00
C SER A 694 25.38 10.52 -44.85
N ASP A 695 26.67 10.67 -44.55
CA ASP A 695 27.79 10.02 -45.21
C ASP A 695 27.64 8.49 -45.10
N ARG A 696 27.37 7.96 -43.89
CA ARG A 696 27.04 6.53 -43.68
C ARG A 696 25.67 6.10 -44.20
N ALA A 697 24.79 7.01 -44.61
CA ALA A 697 23.52 6.67 -45.27
C ALA A 697 23.65 6.62 -46.80
N LEU A 698 24.63 7.34 -47.37
CA LEU A 698 25.04 7.17 -48.77
C LEU A 698 25.75 5.82 -48.97
N GLU A 699 26.55 5.36 -48.00
CA GLU A 699 27.16 4.01 -48.03
C GLU A 699 26.17 2.86 -47.77
N LYS A 700 25.03 3.11 -47.10
CA LYS A 700 24.07 2.07 -46.70
C LYS A 700 22.62 2.46 -47.00
N GLY A 701 22.24 2.25 -48.26
CA GLY A 701 20.85 2.33 -48.70
C GLY A 701 19.92 1.40 -47.91
N ASN A 702 18.68 1.85 -47.74
CA ASN A 702 17.51 1.04 -47.34
C ASN A 702 17.57 0.24 -46.02
N SER A 703 17.87 0.91 -44.89
CA SER A 703 16.97 0.81 -43.72
C SER A 703 17.21 1.88 -42.64
N LYS A 704 16.34 2.89 -42.56
CA LYS A 704 16.15 3.71 -41.34
C LYS A 704 14.75 3.48 -40.77
N LYS A 705 14.57 2.40 -40.00
CA LYS A 705 13.51 2.38 -38.98
C LYS A 705 13.83 3.48 -37.98
N GLU A 706 12.87 4.35 -37.68
CA GLU A 706 13.01 5.29 -36.58
C GLU A 706 13.31 4.54 -35.29
N LYS A 707 14.41 4.89 -34.61
CA LYS A 707 14.58 4.54 -33.20
C LYS A 707 13.57 5.36 -32.40
N LYS A 708 12.35 4.85 -32.28
CA LYS A 708 11.39 5.33 -31.28
C LYS A 708 12.11 5.33 -29.93
N GLU A 709 12.07 6.48 -29.23
CA GLU A 709 12.66 6.58 -27.90
C GLU A 709 12.08 5.47 -27.00
N PRO A 710 12.89 4.79 -26.18
CA PRO A 710 12.40 3.71 -25.34
C PRO A 710 11.28 4.24 -24.45
N PRO A 711 10.08 3.61 -24.46
CA PRO A 711 8.89 4.20 -23.83
C PRO A 711 9.14 4.39 -22.34
N LEU A 712 9.02 5.64 -21.88
CA LEU A 712 9.34 6.05 -20.52
C LEU A 712 8.61 5.16 -19.50
N ILE A 713 9.38 4.30 -18.80
CA ILE A 713 8.82 3.30 -17.88
C ILE A 713 8.21 4.05 -16.69
N ASN A 714 6.87 4.15 -16.69
CA ASN A 714 6.12 4.78 -15.61
C ASN A 714 5.73 3.72 -14.57
N THR A 715 6.18 3.90 -13.34
CA THR A 715 5.89 2.99 -12.22
C THR A 715 4.39 2.84 -11.93
N SER A 716 3.56 3.84 -12.28
CA SER A 716 2.10 3.71 -12.17
C SER A 716 1.48 2.72 -13.17
N ALA A 717 2.07 2.59 -14.36
CA ALA A 717 1.63 1.62 -15.37
C ALA A 717 1.94 0.17 -14.94
N GLN A 718 3.10 -0.04 -14.30
CA GLN A 718 3.45 -1.34 -13.71
C GLN A 718 2.47 -1.76 -12.59
N MET A 719 2.03 -0.83 -11.72
CA MET A 719 0.97 -1.13 -10.73
C MET A 719 -0.36 -1.52 -11.39
N ALA A 720 -0.80 -0.77 -12.40
CA ALA A 720 -2.03 -1.09 -13.13
C ALA A 720 -1.94 -2.46 -13.83
N GLN A 721 -0.78 -2.82 -14.37
CA GLN A 721 -0.53 -4.12 -14.98
C GLN A 721 -0.59 -5.27 -13.96
N ALA A 722 -0.03 -5.10 -12.76
CA ALA A 722 -0.09 -6.12 -11.70
C ALA A 722 -1.54 -6.38 -11.22
N SER A 723 -2.35 -5.32 -11.04
CA SER A 723 -3.78 -5.49 -10.75
C SER A 723 -4.55 -6.16 -11.89
N LYS A 724 -4.16 -5.90 -13.15
CA LYS A 724 -4.75 -6.56 -14.34
C LYS A 724 -4.43 -8.05 -14.37
N PHE A 725 -3.20 -8.46 -14.04
CA PHE A 725 -2.83 -9.88 -13.95
C PHE A 725 -3.55 -10.60 -12.81
N GLY A 726 -3.70 -9.97 -11.64
CA GLY A 726 -4.50 -10.52 -10.54
C GLY A 726 -5.94 -10.82 -10.93
N MET A 727 -6.59 -9.88 -11.64
CA MET A 727 -7.93 -10.05 -12.18
C MET A 727 -8.02 -11.24 -13.17
N TYR A 728 -7.10 -11.35 -14.12
CA TYR A 728 -7.08 -12.48 -15.06
C TYR A 728 -6.84 -13.83 -14.37
N SER A 729 -6.02 -13.88 -13.31
CA SER A 729 -5.80 -15.12 -12.58
C SER A 729 -7.05 -15.59 -11.82
N GLN A 730 -7.91 -14.66 -11.36
CA GLN A 730 -9.21 -15.04 -10.78
C GLN A 730 -10.21 -15.51 -11.85
N MET A 731 -10.14 -14.99 -13.09
CA MET A 731 -10.92 -15.57 -14.19
C MET A 731 -10.52 -17.03 -14.48
N GLY A 732 -9.22 -17.35 -14.37
CA GLY A 732 -8.75 -18.75 -14.43
C GLY A 732 -9.33 -19.63 -13.32
N ASN A 733 -9.32 -19.14 -12.07
CA ASN A 733 -9.92 -19.85 -10.94
C ASN A 733 -11.42 -20.12 -11.14
N ILE A 734 -12.17 -19.19 -11.73
CA ILE A 734 -13.60 -19.39 -12.06
C ILE A 734 -13.77 -20.51 -13.07
N VAL A 735 -12.95 -20.59 -14.13
CA VAL A 735 -13.04 -21.67 -15.13
C VAL A 735 -12.79 -23.03 -14.48
N ILE A 736 -11.78 -23.15 -13.62
CA ILE A 736 -11.49 -24.41 -12.91
C ILE A 736 -12.64 -24.80 -11.97
N ALA A 737 -13.15 -23.86 -11.17
CA ALA A 737 -14.28 -24.10 -10.27
C ALA A 737 -15.58 -24.46 -11.03
N LEU A 738 -15.84 -23.83 -12.18
CA LEU A 738 -16.99 -24.15 -13.02
C LEU A 738 -16.91 -25.57 -13.59
N ILE A 739 -15.72 -26.00 -14.02
CA ILE A 739 -15.48 -27.39 -14.46
C ILE A 739 -15.73 -28.37 -13.31
N ASP A 740 -15.22 -28.11 -12.10
CA ASP A 740 -15.43 -28.98 -10.94
C ASP A 740 -16.93 -29.11 -10.59
N VAL A 741 -17.68 -27.99 -10.54
CA VAL A 741 -19.15 -28.00 -10.34
C VAL A 741 -19.85 -28.81 -11.41
N ILE A 742 -19.55 -28.60 -12.70
CA ILE A 742 -20.18 -29.36 -13.80
C ILE A 742 -19.88 -30.85 -13.68
N THR A 743 -18.63 -31.24 -13.40
CA THR A 743 -18.28 -32.66 -13.19
C THR A 743 -18.87 -33.27 -11.92
N THR A 744 -19.12 -32.46 -10.88
CA THR A 744 -19.75 -32.91 -9.62
C THR A 744 -21.27 -33.01 -9.74
N ALA A 745 -21.89 -32.23 -10.62
CA ALA A 745 -23.34 -32.30 -10.90
C ALA A 745 -23.69 -33.37 -11.95
N ALA A 746 -22.70 -33.91 -12.65
CA ALA A 746 -22.85 -35.00 -13.61
C ALA A 746 -22.44 -36.38 -13.04
N ALA A 747 -22.18 -36.49 -11.74
CA ALA A 747 -21.66 -37.68 -11.04
C ALA A 747 -22.21 -37.85 -9.61
#